data_AF-A0A0L0ERE3-F1
#
_entry.id   AF-A0A0L0ERE3-F1
#
_cell.length_a   1.000
_cell.length_b   1.000
_cell.length_c   1.000
_cell.angle_alpha   90.00
_cell.angle_beta   90.00
_cell.angle_gamma   90.00
#
_symmetry.space_group_name_H-M   'P 1'
#
loop_
_entity.id
_entity.type
_entity.pdbx_description
1 polymer ?
#
loop_
_entity_poly.entity_id
_entity_poly.type
_entity_poly.pdbx_seq_one_letter_code
_entity_poly.pdbx_strand_id
1 'polypeptide(L)'
;YSKNSAWDKFEKVKIYKLSDQTWQFAQFDNSFISSYGIDDKYPPRTALYALQDGRVSTISNRLRCPGTVSPVFLCGSVLVINGADHYANIVDGVIELQNIATEETSYLSIISEDESGIELCHISTAAACSEDNIIRYTYQRPPLTITTQLKGDGRLTLPAHQIRYKESFVVEVERLNDSNLLSISGCNGKLIDDVAPLQYHVQTPTESCEISAHFSSRRAHKENTLLVATQLDLLVRDDMPAAWYYEVNEDNTGTFYGLGEQREFTIEQTDGDTFTFNFTNDGQLPVQTTSTTQHTIDGFTISYGPDGTHLGWLFSEPYTNFRRVQTVQRTIDLPDLNISRESLIGSWALAYASDSPGYTQNTVELTLNENHTGAMYTGKDSEDQRTIDLTWDLTTQGIVHLYSSELAASASFKLYEKKEGGFAFAAYDVQSDTDAHYHTHWFRHGAGLLVSKQVTPVTSEQVTGKWRYLMAYEDQGFELYSDGAYRTGQYNGAATAAIDESTLVASAWYNRNFHSYDPYCDPGEAKCQSKKVGEFKIFSVFENYLYAQIKNESGQFVFRPVRFDPTPQLESFAEYLEDNAAFYELDTPNPKKWQFVKKEDNGKQFRITSEQGTEYYTHYISGGRLSLFNFARNEQTDYRIIESDQDSITVCPKYGATCTTDELRVLSYKPPRIHVTLDIPEDIEFDLNTSDGYMQFGQPFELLLSHDRYADTYFSSFEGCGVVRAQSRSHFVEFKNEFVTETCTFKVTLSEKPESNAERLGITAPYMKICIDHYRDYYIEHSSTLQCSSGQSDVTDLEGLEKFRYLEKLNLKANFSQAALDTVSNLTLLKELTLVGNDSPGIDPGQQLDLSQMGKLRSISIDRLSLSSLALEEDNWLSSLSLTNSQLDELDLSGSPFLKSLNLEGTHLTSINLQRNKFLERLRANNSQLAEITGVTEKHKLAHLDLQSAQIEYLDLTNFVNLYYLNLDENPILDLDISPAKALQTVNLRKTPLRSLLATEGSTVTSLDLTSSKLTQLNTSQMKQLTHLTVEGSDLSELDLTNNIKLRSLEGSAGKLTHVSFPATTETFWLNYDLSGNQLSSVTIPADLVISKLNLSDNPLKEFTSQGGAESLKLNNTLVEILDLNTMSDLYSLDVTQTPLSELKIPASLNTLRATSTAITQLHIPANSKFRYFSFRNNTLSSMTGLENILTDRPNDTATFYLKDTEVDSTLLQALEAHEKIRIDISAYN
;
A
#
# COMPACT_ATOMS: atom_id res chain seq x y z
N TYR A 1 -64.35 -8.32 7.18
CA TYR A 1 -65.50 -9.18 7.51
C TYR A 1 -64.95 -10.55 7.89
N SER A 2 -65.07 -11.14 9.07
CA SER A 2 -65.90 -10.91 10.28
C SER A 2 -65.23 -11.46 11.57
N LYS A 3 -65.16 -10.61 12.60
CA LYS A 3 -65.43 -10.79 14.06
C LYS A 3 -65.00 -12.05 14.86
N ASN A 4 -64.50 -11.72 16.08
CA ASN A 4 -64.47 -12.43 17.38
C ASN A 4 -63.09 -13.01 17.77
N SER A 5 -62.26 -12.28 18.50
CA SER A 5 -62.27 -11.97 19.95
C SER A 5 -61.57 -13.03 20.81
N ALA A 6 -60.38 -12.65 21.30
CA ALA A 6 -59.84 -12.88 22.65
C ALA A 6 -59.95 -14.29 23.23
N TRP A 7 -58.89 -15.08 23.09
CA TRP A 7 -58.43 -16.01 24.14
C TRP A 7 -56.91 -15.99 24.20
N ASP A 8 -56.39 -15.14 25.09
CA ASP A 8 -55.10 -15.36 25.74
C ASP A 8 -55.05 -16.82 26.23
N LYS A 9 -54.18 -17.63 25.62
CA LYS A 9 -53.66 -18.81 26.32
C LYS A 9 -52.46 -18.34 27.12
N PHE A 10 -52.76 -17.73 28.27
CA PHE A 10 -51.89 -17.89 29.42
C PHE A 10 -51.65 -19.39 29.59
N GLU A 11 -50.45 -19.86 29.26
CA GLU A 11 -49.95 -21.07 29.87
C GLU A 11 -49.90 -20.80 31.37
N LYS A 12 -50.96 -21.20 32.07
CA LYS A 12 -50.89 -21.35 33.51
C LYS A 12 -49.85 -22.42 33.77
N VAL A 13 -48.61 -22.01 34.02
CA VAL A 13 -47.64 -22.84 34.73
C VAL A 13 -48.29 -23.19 36.06
N LYS A 14 -48.83 -24.39 36.16
CA LYS A 14 -49.24 -24.95 37.44
C LYS A 14 -47.96 -25.40 38.14
N ILE A 15 -47.41 -24.54 38.98
CA ILE A 15 -46.43 -24.96 39.98
C ILE A 15 -47.21 -25.72 41.04
N TYR A 16 -47.11 -27.04 41.04
CA TYR A 16 -47.58 -27.85 42.15
C TYR A 16 -46.57 -27.71 43.28
N LYS A 17 -47.02 -27.24 44.45
CA LYS A 17 -46.26 -27.41 45.69
C LYS A 17 -46.20 -28.91 45.95
N LEU A 18 -45.01 -29.51 45.85
CA LEU A 18 -44.80 -30.88 46.34
C LEU A 18 -45.26 -30.90 47.79
N SER A 19 -46.29 -31.70 48.07
CA SER A 19 -46.75 -31.89 49.44
C SER A 19 -45.62 -32.54 50.23
N ASP A 20 -45.40 -32.11 51.47
CA ASP A 20 -44.51 -32.75 52.43
C ASP A 20 -45.04 -34.12 52.92
N GLN A 21 -45.97 -34.72 52.18
CA GLN A 21 -46.40 -36.09 52.42
C GLN A 21 -45.34 -37.03 51.85
N THR A 22 -44.76 -37.86 52.71
CA THR A 22 -44.03 -39.06 52.32
C THR A 22 -45.01 -40.02 51.65
N TRP A 23 -44.83 -40.28 50.35
CA TRP A 23 -45.62 -41.25 49.61
C TRP A 23 -45.17 -42.64 50.07
N GLN A 24 -46.08 -43.44 50.63
CA GLN A 24 -45.74 -44.83 50.95
C GLN A 24 -45.64 -45.63 49.65
N PHE A 25 -44.42 -46.06 49.33
CA PHE A 25 -44.11 -46.93 48.19
C PHE A 25 -44.80 -48.31 48.32
N ALA A 26 -45.16 -48.91 47.18
CA ALA A 26 -45.86 -50.18 46.93
C ALA A 26 -47.38 -50.08 46.65
N GLN A 27 -47.77 -49.52 45.48
CA GLN A 27 -49.15 -49.62 44.96
C GLN A 27 -49.23 -49.88 43.44
N PHE A 28 -48.37 -50.73 42.87
CA PHE A 28 -48.78 -51.51 41.68
C PHE A 28 -49.79 -52.59 42.09
N ASP A 29 -51.05 -52.18 42.32
CA ASP A 29 -52.18 -53.08 42.60
C ASP A 29 -53.14 -53.16 41.39
N ASN A 30 -54.36 -53.69 41.59
CA ASN A 30 -55.39 -53.80 40.54
C ASN A 30 -55.65 -52.49 39.77
N SER A 31 -55.28 -51.33 40.32
CA SER A 31 -55.38 -50.01 39.67
C SER A 31 -54.49 -49.84 38.43
N PHE A 32 -53.43 -50.63 38.21
CA PHE A 32 -52.67 -50.53 36.94
C PHE A 32 -53.46 -51.10 35.75
N ILE A 33 -54.37 -52.04 36.02
CA ILE A 33 -55.14 -52.80 35.01
C ILE A 33 -56.60 -52.34 34.93
N SER A 34 -57.21 -51.84 36.02
CA SER A 34 -58.63 -51.50 36.11
C SER A 34 -58.94 -50.02 35.83
N SER A 35 -59.56 -49.68 34.69
CA SER A 35 -59.87 -48.29 34.30
C SER A 35 -61.07 -47.64 35.03
N TYR A 36 -61.83 -48.38 35.85
CA TYR A 36 -62.91 -47.78 36.65
C TYR A 36 -62.35 -47.18 37.96
N GLY A 37 -61.93 -45.91 37.89
CA GLY A 37 -61.54 -45.11 39.07
C GLY A 37 -60.22 -44.35 38.98
N ILE A 38 -59.57 -44.34 37.81
CA ILE A 38 -58.19 -43.84 37.64
C ILE A 38 -58.10 -42.33 37.31
N ASP A 39 -59.21 -41.66 36.97
CA ASP A 39 -59.20 -40.27 36.49
C ASP A 39 -58.52 -39.25 37.44
N ASP A 40 -58.35 -39.58 38.73
CA ASP A 40 -57.68 -38.68 39.71
C ASP A 40 -56.27 -39.11 40.15
N LYS A 41 -55.77 -40.33 39.84
CA LYS A 41 -54.45 -40.80 40.33
C LYS A 41 -53.39 -41.01 39.25
N TYR A 42 -53.75 -41.47 38.05
CA TYR A 42 -52.81 -41.64 36.94
C TYR A 42 -53.55 -41.41 35.63
N PRO A 43 -53.29 -40.35 34.84
CA PRO A 43 -54.03 -40.16 33.59
C PRO A 43 -53.92 -41.42 32.70
N PRO A 44 -54.95 -41.79 31.90
CA PRO A 44 -55.06 -43.02 31.09
C PRO A 44 -54.03 -43.15 29.93
N ARG A 45 -52.80 -42.66 30.15
CA ARG A 45 -51.66 -42.61 29.23
C ARG A 45 -50.32 -42.79 29.96
N THR A 46 -50.30 -43.29 31.20
CA THR A 46 -49.03 -43.58 31.90
C THR A 46 -48.39 -44.81 31.23
N ALA A 47 -47.24 -44.59 30.61
CA ALA A 47 -46.42 -45.64 30.04
C ALA A 47 -45.12 -45.78 30.85
N LEU A 48 -44.71 -47.03 31.01
CA LEU A 48 -43.44 -47.45 31.56
C LEU A 48 -42.46 -47.70 30.43
N TYR A 49 -41.20 -47.30 30.62
CA TYR A 49 -40.18 -47.38 29.58
C TYR A 49 -38.95 -48.12 30.07
N ALA A 50 -38.42 -49.06 29.31
CA ALA A 50 -37.12 -49.67 29.59
C ALA A 50 -36.22 -49.52 28.36
N LEU A 51 -34.96 -49.11 28.55
CA LEU A 51 -33.98 -49.04 27.48
C LEU A 51 -33.03 -50.23 27.62
N GLN A 52 -33.05 -51.12 26.63
CA GLN A 52 -32.20 -52.31 26.59
C GLN A 52 -31.61 -52.44 25.18
N ASP A 53 -30.29 -52.58 25.08
CA ASP A 53 -29.55 -52.68 23.82
C ASP A 53 -29.90 -51.61 22.76
N GLY A 54 -30.11 -50.36 23.22
CA GLY A 54 -30.45 -49.22 22.35
C GLY A 54 -31.91 -49.15 21.90
N ARG A 55 -32.76 -50.11 22.30
CA ARG A 55 -34.19 -50.13 21.97
C ARG A 55 -35.05 -49.86 23.20
N VAL A 56 -36.10 -49.08 23.01
CA VAL A 56 -37.05 -48.74 24.09
C VAL A 56 -38.21 -49.72 24.09
N SER A 57 -38.29 -50.53 25.13
CA SER A 57 -39.45 -51.35 25.48
C SER A 57 -40.48 -50.50 26.24
N THR A 58 -41.78 -50.69 25.95
CA THR A 58 -42.86 -49.90 26.56
C THR A 58 -43.97 -50.79 27.09
N ILE A 59 -44.47 -50.47 28.28
CA ILE A 59 -45.69 -51.05 28.85
C ILE A 59 -46.66 -49.90 29.13
N SER A 60 -47.89 -49.99 28.63
CA SER A 60 -48.92 -48.98 28.88
C SER A 60 -50.28 -49.63 28.98
N ASN A 61 -51.23 -48.98 29.64
CA ASN A 61 -52.62 -49.42 29.61
C ASN A 61 -53.42 -48.65 28.55
N ARG A 62 -54.39 -49.31 27.92
CA ARG A 62 -55.33 -48.67 27.00
C ARG A 62 -56.70 -49.33 27.12
N LEU A 63 -57.76 -48.56 26.86
CA LEU A 63 -59.11 -49.09 26.66
C LEU A 63 -59.28 -49.61 25.23
N ARG A 64 -59.65 -50.89 25.08
CA ARG A 64 -60.00 -51.51 23.80
C ARG A 64 -61.51 -51.76 23.75
N CYS A 65 -62.20 -51.10 22.82
CA CYS A 65 -63.64 -51.20 22.65
C CYS A 65 -63.99 -52.08 21.42
N PRO A 66 -65.00 -52.94 21.50
CA PRO A 66 -65.48 -53.70 20.35
C PRO A 66 -66.23 -52.76 19.38
N GLY A 67 -65.56 -52.32 18.32
CA GLY A 67 -66.16 -51.55 17.22
C GLY A 67 -66.19 -50.02 17.41
N THR A 68 -66.29 -49.30 16.29
CA THR A 68 -66.10 -47.83 16.18
C THR A 68 -67.18 -46.98 16.87
N VAL A 69 -68.26 -47.57 17.37
CA VAL A 69 -69.37 -46.86 18.03
C VAL A 69 -69.96 -47.68 19.19
N SER A 70 -69.12 -48.17 20.11
CA SER A 70 -69.58 -48.84 21.34
C SER A 70 -69.53 -47.89 22.54
N PRO A 71 -70.57 -47.86 23.41
CA PRO A 71 -70.54 -47.07 24.63
C PRO A 71 -69.40 -47.51 25.56
N VAL A 72 -68.78 -46.56 26.25
CA VAL A 72 -67.52 -46.73 27.04
C VAL A 72 -67.55 -47.90 28.03
N PHE A 73 -68.73 -48.32 28.49
CA PHE A 73 -68.88 -49.46 29.40
C PHE A 73 -68.63 -50.84 28.77
N LEU A 74 -68.58 -50.96 27.43
CA LEU A 74 -68.20 -52.19 26.72
C LEU A 74 -66.71 -52.28 26.41
N CYS A 75 -65.93 -51.28 26.78
CA CYS A 75 -64.48 -51.26 26.57
C CYS A 75 -63.77 -52.00 27.70
N GLY A 76 -62.90 -52.95 27.36
CA GLY A 76 -62.03 -53.62 28.31
C GLY A 76 -60.68 -52.91 28.42
N SER A 77 -60.10 -52.83 29.61
CA SER A 77 -58.70 -52.43 29.76
C SER A 77 -57.79 -53.54 29.23
N VAL A 78 -56.81 -53.18 28.43
CA VAL A 78 -55.76 -54.07 27.93
C VAL A 78 -54.40 -53.47 28.28
N LEU A 79 -53.43 -54.33 28.61
CA LEU A 79 -52.03 -53.95 28.73
C LEU A 79 -51.37 -54.05 27.35
N VAL A 80 -50.81 -52.95 26.89
CA VAL A 80 -50.06 -52.87 25.64
C VAL A 80 -48.59 -52.96 25.98
N ILE A 81 -47.98 -54.10 25.62
CA ILE A 81 -46.55 -54.35 25.80
C ILE A 81 -45.90 -54.37 24.42
N ASN A 82 -44.98 -53.44 24.17
CA ASN A 82 -44.28 -53.30 22.89
C ASN A 82 -45.22 -53.24 21.67
N GLY A 83 -46.40 -52.66 21.85
CA GLY A 83 -47.42 -52.52 20.80
C GLY A 83 -48.38 -53.70 20.64
N ALA A 84 -48.19 -54.81 21.38
CA ALA A 84 -49.12 -55.93 21.40
C ALA A 84 -50.11 -55.79 22.56
N ASP A 85 -51.40 -55.92 22.26
CA ASP A 85 -52.47 -55.85 23.26
C ASP A 85 -52.62 -57.19 23.99
N HIS A 86 -52.71 -57.13 25.31
CA HIS A 86 -52.93 -58.28 26.18
C HIS A 86 -54.14 -58.03 27.08
N TYR A 87 -55.03 -59.01 27.19
CA TYR A 87 -55.95 -59.05 28.33
C TYR A 87 -55.15 -59.37 29.58
N ALA A 88 -55.28 -58.53 30.59
CA ALA A 88 -54.54 -58.65 31.83
C ALA A 88 -55.48 -59.01 32.97
N ASN A 89 -55.14 -60.04 33.73
CA ASN A 89 -55.88 -60.44 34.92
C ASN A 89 -54.89 -60.73 36.05
N ILE A 90 -55.24 -60.37 37.29
CA ILE A 90 -54.38 -60.68 38.44
C ILE A 90 -54.84 -61.99 39.06
N VAL A 91 -53.94 -62.96 39.09
CA VAL A 91 -54.15 -64.27 39.71
C VAL A 91 -52.99 -64.51 40.68
N ASP A 92 -53.30 -64.67 41.97
CA ASP A 92 -52.34 -64.95 43.05
C ASP A 92 -51.13 -63.98 43.12
N GLY A 93 -51.35 -62.70 42.82
CA GLY A 93 -50.32 -61.66 42.93
C GLY A 93 -49.40 -61.53 41.70
N VAL A 94 -49.66 -62.28 40.64
CA VAL A 94 -48.97 -62.17 39.34
C VAL A 94 -49.97 -61.73 38.28
N ILE A 95 -49.54 -60.89 37.33
CA ILE A 95 -50.38 -60.42 36.23
C ILE A 95 -50.31 -61.44 35.10
N GLU A 96 -51.36 -62.21 34.91
CA GLU A 96 -51.55 -63.06 33.72
C GLU A 96 -51.91 -62.18 32.52
N LEU A 97 -51.17 -62.35 31.44
CA LEU A 97 -51.27 -61.60 30.19
C LEU A 97 -51.59 -62.54 29.05
N GLN A 98 -52.82 -62.46 28.54
CA GLN A 98 -53.22 -63.19 27.34
C GLN A 98 -53.13 -62.29 26.12
N ASN A 99 -52.24 -62.59 25.18
CA ASN A 99 -52.11 -61.85 23.94
C ASN A 99 -53.40 -61.97 23.11
N ILE A 100 -53.98 -60.84 22.72
CA ILE A 100 -55.29 -60.84 22.06
C ILE A 100 -55.21 -61.37 20.62
N ALA A 101 -54.04 -61.24 19.97
CA ALA A 101 -53.86 -61.67 18.60
C ALA A 101 -53.43 -63.14 18.49
N THR A 102 -52.58 -63.62 19.40
CA THR A 102 -52.02 -64.99 19.36
C THR A 102 -52.67 -65.96 20.34
N GLU A 103 -53.49 -65.46 21.28
CA GLU A 103 -54.06 -66.19 22.42
C GLU A 103 -53.02 -66.78 23.40
N GLU A 104 -51.73 -66.55 23.15
CA GLU A 104 -50.64 -67.00 24.02
C GLU A 104 -50.72 -66.30 25.39
N THR A 105 -50.51 -67.08 26.45
CA THR A 105 -50.54 -66.59 27.82
C THR A 105 -49.12 -66.45 28.35
N SER A 106 -48.82 -65.32 28.97
CA SER A 106 -47.58 -65.03 29.68
C SER A 106 -47.91 -64.40 31.03
N TYR A 107 -46.92 -64.25 31.90
CA TYR A 107 -47.11 -63.76 33.26
C TYR A 107 -46.08 -62.67 33.56
N LEU A 108 -46.51 -61.66 34.30
CA LEU A 108 -45.70 -60.53 34.68
C LEU A 108 -45.76 -60.36 36.20
N SER A 109 -44.60 -60.55 36.85
CA SER A 109 -44.43 -60.48 38.30
C SER A 109 -43.67 -59.22 38.69
N ILE A 110 -44.13 -58.53 39.73
CA ILE A 110 -43.49 -57.31 40.23
C ILE A 110 -42.41 -57.73 41.24
N ILE A 111 -41.17 -57.33 40.98
CA ILE A 111 -40.01 -57.67 41.82
C ILE A 111 -39.73 -56.56 42.84
N SER A 112 -39.66 -55.31 42.38
CA SER A 112 -39.40 -54.14 43.22
C SER A 112 -39.96 -52.87 42.58
N GLU A 113 -40.24 -51.83 43.37
CA GLU A 113 -40.73 -50.52 42.91
C GLU A 113 -40.11 -49.40 43.76
N ASP A 114 -39.64 -48.33 43.12
CA ASP A 114 -39.12 -47.11 43.76
C ASP A 114 -39.48 -45.84 42.96
N GLU A 115 -39.05 -44.66 43.43
CA GLU A 115 -39.38 -43.35 42.83
C GLU A 115 -38.95 -43.19 41.37
N SER A 116 -38.02 -44.01 40.90
CA SER A 116 -37.49 -43.95 39.55
C SER A 116 -38.16 -44.93 38.59
N GLY A 117 -38.75 -46.02 39.11
CA GLY A 117 -39.31 -47.08 38.27
C GLY A 117 -39.70 -48.36 38.99
N ILE A 118 -39.99 -49.38 38.20
CA ILE A 118 -40.46 -50.70 38.62
C ILE A 118 -39.69 -51.82 37.92
N GLU A 119 -39.30 -52.84 38.66
CA GLU A 119 -38.67 -54.05 38.14
C GLU A 119 -39.72 -55.12 37.93
N LEU A 120 -39.88 -55.53 36.67
CA LEU A 120 -40.90 -56.49 36.24
C LEU A 120 -40.23 -57.72 35.65
N CYS A 121 -40.66 -58.89 36.09
CA CYS A 121 -40.23 -60.17 35.58
C CYS A 121 -41.29 -60.71 34.60
N HIS A 122 -40.92 -60.90 33.33
CA HIS A 122 -41.82 -61.42 32.29
C HIS A 122 -41.46 -62.86 31.93
N ILE A 123 -42.42 -63.78 32.06
CA ILE A 123 -42.23 -65.23 31.85
C ILE A 123 -43.38 -65.81 31.02
N SER A 124 -43.11 -66.82 30.19
CA SER A 124 -44.11 -67.46 29.32
C SER A 124 -44.87 -68.63 29.96
N THR A 125 -44.41 -69.13 31.10
CA THR A 125 -45.05 -70.17 31.94
C THR A 125 -44.79 -69.81 33.41
N ALA A 126 -45.51 -70.38 34.39
CA ALA A 126 -45.41 -70.04 35.82
C ALA A 126 -44.07 -70.43 36.51
N ALA A 127 -42.93 -70.19 35.84
CA ALA A 127 -41.56 -70.43 36.29
C ALA A 127 -41.04 -69.30 37.20
N ALA A 128 -39.93 -69.53 37.90
CA ALA A 128 -39.28 -68.51 38.75
C ALA A 128 -38.49 -67.48 37.92
N CYS A 129 -38.39 -66.25 38.42
CA CYS A 129 -37.66 -65.15 37.78
C CYS A 129 -36.13 -65.36 37.80
N SER A 130 -35.46 -64.97 36.71
CA SER A 130 -33.99 -64.90 36.57
C SER A 130 -33.56 -63.49 36.16
N GLU A 131 -32.27 -63.16 36.34
CA GLU A 131 -31.73 -61.83 35.96
C GLU A 131 -32.02 -61.46 34.49
N ASP A 132 -31.96 -62.42 33.58
CA ASP A 132 -32.22 -62.20 32.13
C ASP A 132 -33.67 -61.81 31.80
N ASN A 133 -34.61 -62.07 32.70
CA ASN A 133 -36.05 -61.91 32.47
C ASN A 133 -36.64 -60.78 33.33
N ILE A 134 -35.81 -60.12 34.14
CA ILE A 134 -36.17 -58.97 34.96
C ILE A 134 -35.79 -57.71 34.18
N ILE A 135 -36.80 -56.91 33.87
CA ILE A 135 -36.63 -55.65 33.15
C ILE A 135 -37.04 -54.52 34.09
N ARG A 136 -36.12 -53.57 34.28
CA ARG A 136 -36.40 -52.34 35.00
C ARG A 136 -37.02 -51.31 34.06
N TYR A 137 -38.28 -51.00 34.30
CA TYR A 137 -38.99 -49.94 33.62
C TYR A 137 -39.00 -48.66 34.45
N THR A 138 -38.83 -47.52 33.82
CA THR A 138 -38.87 -46.20 34.45
C THR A 138 -40.14 -45.44 34.06
N TYR A 139 -40.57 -44.52 34.93
CA TYR A 139 -41.72 -43.65 34.66
C TYR A 139 -41.38 -42.51 33.68
N GLN A 140 -40.10 -42.15 33.58
CA GLN A 140 -39.63 -41.13 32.66
C GLN A 140 -39.19 -41.75 31.33
N ARG A 141 -39.49 -41.07 30.22
CA ARG A 141 -38.97 -41.48 28.91
C ARG A 141 -37.44 -41.49 28.92
N PRO A 142 -36.80 -42.56 28.42
CA PRO A 142 -35.34 -42.64 28.39
C PRO A 142 -34.76 -41.58 27.45
N PRO A 143 -33.57 -41.04 27.77
CA PRO A 143 -32.87 -40.12 26.88
C PRO A 143 -32.36 -40.85 25.64
N LEU A 144 -32.36 -40.15 24.51
CA LEU A 144 -31.74 -40.59 23.25
C LEU A 144 -30.47 -39.79 23.00
N THR A 145 -29.44 -40.46 22.49
CA THR A 145 -28.21 -39.78 22.06
C THR A 145 -28.37 -39.41 20.59
N ILE A 146 -28.35 -38.11 20.30
CA ILE A 146 -28.38 -37.57 18.95
C ILE A 146 -27.00 -36.98 18.65
N THR A 147 -26.31 -37.52 17.66
CA THR A 147 -25.03 -36.97 17.18
C THR A 147 -25.22 -36.26 15.85
N THR A 148 -24.31 -35.35 15.53
CA THR A 148 -24.29 -34.65 14.24
C THR A 148 -22.97 -34.87 13.54
N GLN A 149 -23.01 -35.15 12.24
CA GLN A 149 -21.85 -35.22 11.38
C GLN A 149 -21.95 -34.17 10.28
N LEU A 150 -20.91 -33.36 10.11
CA LEU A 150 -20.90 -32.24 9.18
C LEU A 150 -19.76 -32.38 8.17
N LYS A 151 -20.05 -32.14 6.89
CA LYS A 151 -19.05 -32.08 5.81
C LYS A 151 -19.29 -30.85 4.93
N GLY A 152 -18.34 -29.92 4.86
CA GLY A 152 -18.47 -28.64 4.15
C GLY A 152 -18.88 -27.46 5.06
N ASP A 153 -19.12 -26.29 4.48
CA ASP A 153 -19.21 -25.01 5.20
C ASP A 153 -20.63 -24.70 5.70
N GLY A 154 -21.10 -25.41 6.72
CA GLY A 154 -22.40 -25.17 7.34
C GLY A 154 -22.42 -25.45 8.83
N ARG A 155 -23.57 -25.24 9.47
CA ARG A 155 -23.74 -25.50 10.90
C ARG A 155 -25.08 -26.15 11.20
N LEU A 156 -25.05 -27.16 12.07
CA LEU A 156 -26.25 -27.80 12.64
C LEU A 156 -26.35 -27.44 14.13
N THR A 157 -27.49 -26.91 14.55
CA THR A 157 -27.75 -26.56 15.95
C THR A 157 -28.85 -27.45 16.52
N LEU A 158 -28.48 -28.32 17.47
CA LEU A 158 -29.41 -29.14 18.23
C LEU A 158 -30.07 -28.33 19.37
N PRO A 159 -31.27 -28.71 19.83
CA PRO A 159 -31.89 -28.11 21.02
C PRO A 159 -30.98 -28.23 22.25
N ALA A 160 -31.00 -27.21 23.11
CA ALA A 160 -30.13 -27.14 24.29
C ALA A 160 -30.46 -28.17 25.39
N HIS A 161 -31.59 -28.87 25.29
CA HIS A 161 -32.02 -29.89 26.27
C HIS A 161 -31.85 -31.32 25.74
N GLN A 162 -31.80 -32.30 26.66
CA GLN A 162 -31.65 -33.71 26.31
C GLN A 162 -32.93 -34.26 25.69
N ILE A 163 -32.84 -34.75 24.44
CA ILE A 163 -33.96 -35.32 23.70
C ILE A 163 -34.34 -36.69 24.27
N ARG A 164 -35.63 -36.94 24.48
CA ARG A 164 -36.14 -38.21 25.02
C ARG A 164 -36.96 -38.99 23.99
N TYR A 165 -37.20 -40.28 24.28
CA TYR A 165 -37.99 -41.17 23.42
C TYR A 165 -39.34 -40.55 22.99
N LYS A 166 -39.62 -40.58 21.68
CA LYS A 166 -40.81 -39.98 21.03
C LYS A 166 -40.99 -38.47 21.24
N GLU A 167 -39.94 -37.75 21.62
CA GLU A 167 -39.94 -36.28 21.68
C GLU A 167 -39.50 -35.71 20.33
N SER A 168 -40.43 -35.09 19.60
CA SER A 168 -40.10 -34.42 18.35
C SER A 168 -39.24 -33.18 18.61
N PHE A 169 -38.27 -32.93 17.74
CA PHE A 169 -37.40 -31.76 17.84
C PHE A 169 -37.03 -31.23 16.46
N VAL A 170 -36.51 -30.00 16.47
CA VAL A 170 -36.06 -29.29 15.26
C VAL A 170 -34.57 -29.05 15.38
N VAL A 171 -33.86 -29.29 14.28
CA VAL A 171 -32.46 -28.90 14.12
C VAL A 171 -32.42 -27.70 13.19
N GLU A 172 -31.82 -26.61 13.64
CA GLU A 172 -31.58 -25.46 12.79
C GLU A 172 -30.37 -25.75 11.90
N VAL A 173 -30.53 -25.48 10.60
CA VAL A 173 -29.53 -25.70 9.57
C VAL A 173 -29.12 -24.33 9.02
N GLU A 174 -27.90 -23.93 9.35
CA GLU A 174 -27.33 -22.65 8.93
C GLU A 174 -26.31 -22.88 7.81
N ARG A 175 -26.46 -22.12 6.72
CA ARG A 175 -25.51 -22.09 5.60
C ARG A 175 -24.47 -21.03 5.93
N LEU A 176 -23.19 -21.43 5.96
CA LEU A 176 -22.08 -20.50 6.16
C LEU A 176 -21.39 -20.25 4.81
N ASN A 177 -20.78 -19.08 4.64
CA ASN A 177 -19.94 -18.75 3.48
C ASN A 177 -20.59 -19.02 2.11
N ASP A 178 -21.88 -18.68 1.94
CA ASP A 178 -22.65 -18.87 0.71
C ASP A 178 -22.69 -20.35 0.21
N SER A 179 -22.52 -21.31 1.13
CA SER A 179 -22.60 -22.74 0.81
C SER A 179 -24.03 -23.21 0.54
N ASN A 180 -24.16 -24.22 -0.31
CA ASN A 180 -25.43 -24.91 -0.54
C ASN A 180 -25.51 -26.19 0.29
N LEU A 181 -26.65 -26.44 0.94
CA LEU A 181 -26.92 -27.73 1.55
C LEU A 181 -27.16 -28.76 0.44
N LEU A 182 -26.17 -29.61 0.18
CA LEU A 182 -26.23 -30.65 -0.85
C LEU A 182 -27.10 -31.84 -0.41
N SER A 183 -27.02 -32.20 0.87
CA SER A 183 -27.86 -33.25 1.45
C SER A 183 -27.93 -33.13 2.97
N ILE A 184 -29.06 -33.55 3.55
CA ILE A 184 -29.21 -33.78 4.99
C ILE A 184 -30.07 -35.02 5.20
N SER A 185 -29.62 -35.91 6.07
CA SER A 185 -30.32 -37.17 6.35
C SER A 185 -30.00 -37.68 7.75
N GLY A 186 -30.84 -38.58 8.27
CA GLY A 186 -30.66 -39.18 9.59
C GLY A 186 -31.86 -39.00 10.50
N CYS A 187 -31.99 -39.87 11.50
CA CYS A 187 -33.06 -39.81 12.50
C CYS A 187 -34.51 -39.77 11.95
N ASN A 188 -34.75 -40.24 10.72
CA ASN A 188 -36.04 -40.11 10.02
C ASN A 188 -36.58 -38.67 9.96
N GLY A 189 -35.69 -37.68 9.94
CA GLY A 189 -36.08 -36.28 9.84
C GLY A 189 -36.45 -35.86 8.41
N LYS A 190 -37.20 -34.77 8.31
CA LYS A 190 -37.57 -34.16 7.03
C LYS A 190 -37.14 -32.70 7.01
N LEU A 191 -36.43 -32.31 5.94
CA LEU A 191 -36.08 -30.91 5.70
C LEU A 191 -37.34 -30.12 5.32
N ILE A 192 -37.49 -28.95 5.92
CA ILE A 192 -38.48 -27.94 5.56
C ILE A 192 -37.70 -26.77 4.98
N ASP A 193 -37.79 -26.60 3.66
CA ASP A 193 -36.98 -25.66 2.85
C ASP A 193 -37.64 -24.27 2.69
N ASP A 194 -38.86 -24.11 3.22
CA ASP A 194 -39.71 -22.93 2.99
C ASP A 194 -39.53 -21.82 4.05
N VAL A 195 -38.59 -21.98 5.00
CA VAL A 195 -38.38 -21.06 6.14
C VAL A 195 -36.88 -20.84 6.34
N ALA A 196 -36.44 -19.58 6.45
CA ALA A 196 -35.07 -19.22 6.82
C ALA A 196 -35.02 -18.84 8.32
N PRO A 197 -34.10 -19.41 9.14
CA PRO A 197 -33.11 -20.45 8.80
C PRO A 197 -33.75 -21.81 8.50
N LEU A 198 -33.08 -22.62 7.66
CA LEU A 198 -33.57 -23.94 7.24
C LEU A 198 -33.79 -24.84 8.45
N GLN A 199 -34.84 -25.66 8.43
CA GLN A 199 -35.22 -26.49 9.58
C GLN A 199 -35.30 -27.97 9.21
N TYR A 200 -34.60 -28.83 9.94
CA TYR A 200 -34.69 -30.28 9.83
C TYR A 200 -35.55 -30.83 10.97
N HIS A 201 -36.75 -31.28 10.65
CA HIS A 201 -37.76 -31.71 11.62
C HIS A 201 -37.67 -33.22 11.86
N VAL A 202 -37.30 -33.62 13.07
CA VAL A 202 -37.27 -35.02 13.49
C VAL A 202 -38.54 -35.32 14.28
N GLN A 203 -39.41 -36.16 13.73
CA GLN A 203 -40.69 -36.50 14.35
C GLN A 203 -40.60 -37.84 15.09
N THR A 204 -40.90 -37.81 16.39
CA THR A 204 -41.03 -39.01 17.25
C THR A 204 -39.85 -40.01 17.17
N PRO A 205 -38.61 -39.59 17.51
CA PRO A 205 -37.44 -40.48 17.47
C PRO A 205 -37.63 -41.66 18.43
N THR A 206 -37.36 -42.89 17.97
CA THR A 206 -37.57 -44.12 18.75
C THR A 206 -36.28 -44.79 19.22
N GLU A 207 -35.13 -44.35 18.72
CA GLU A 207 -33.78 -44.85 19.04
C GLU A 207 -32.75 -43.73 18.89
N SER A 208 -31.55 -43.92 19.46
CA SER A 208 -30.41 -43.02 19.26
C SER A 208 -29.95 -43.08 17.80
N CYS A 209 -29.57 -41.93 17.23
CA CYS A 209 -29.26 -41.83 15.80
C CYS A 209 -28.34 -40.63 15.51
N GLU A 210 -27.74 -40.62 14.32
CA GLU A 210 -26.90 -39.53 13.83
C GLU A 210 -27.63 -38.76 12.72
N ILE A 211 -27.44 -37.44 12.71
CA ILE A 211 -27.89 -36.54 11.64
C ILE A 211 -26.64 -36.09 10.86
N SER A 212 -26.58 -36.42 9.58
CA SER A 212 -25.46 -36.08 8.70
C SER A 212 -25.89 -35.01 7.69
N ALA A 213 -25.16 -33.91 7.61
CA ALA A 213 -25.36 -32.85 6.62
C ALA A 213 -24.10 -32.61 5.79
N HIS A 214 -24.29 -32.46 4.48
CA HIS A 214 -23.24 -32.14 3.53
C HIS A 214 -23.54 -30.80 2.85
N PHE A 215 -22.62 -29.86 2.98
CA PHE A 215 -22.62 -28.56 2.34
C PHE A 215 -21.57 -28.51 1.23
N SER A 216 -21.80 -27.69 0.20
CA SER A 216 -20.77 -27.41 -0.81
C SER A 216 -19.63 -26.55 -0.24
N SER A 217 -18.49 -26.51 -0.93
CA SER A 217 -17.49 -25.45 -0.73
C SER A 217 -18.02 -24.08 -1.20
N ARG A 218 -17.39 -23.01 -0.73
CA ARG A 218 -17.65 -21.62 -1.15
C ARG A 218 -17.55 -21.48 -2.67
N ARG A 219 -18.54 -20.82 -3.28
CA ARG A 219 -18.52 -20.45 -4.71
C ARG A 219 -18.09 -18.99 -4.86
N ALA A 220 -17.55 -18.65 -6.03
CA ALA A 220 -17.39 -17.25 -6.43
C ALA A 220 -18.75 -16.55 -6.31
N HIS A 221 -18.77 -15.29 -5.88
CA HIS A 221 -20.00 -14.50 -5.86
C HIS A 221 -20.61 -14.48 -7.27
N LYS A 222 -21.77 -15.12 -7.43
CA LYS A 222 -22.53 -15.18 -8.70
C LYS A 222 -23.59 -14.09 -8.79
N GLU A 223 -23.42 -13.03 -8.01
CA GLU A 223 -24.31 -11.89 -7.94
C GLU A 223 -23.52 -10.63 -8.28
N ASN A 224 -24.18 -9.67 -8.91
CA ASN A 224 -23.60 -8.35 -9.19
C ASN A 224 -23.17 -7.70 -7.87
N THR A 225 -21.90 -7.30 -7.79
CA THR A 225 -21.27 -6.95 -6.52
C THR A 225 -20.51 -5.63 -6.64
N LEU A 226 -20.85 -4.68 -5.74
CA LEU A 226 -20.03 -3.51 -5.47
C LEU A 226 -19.19 -3.77 -4.20
N LEU A 227 -17.87 -3.72 -4.37
CA LEU A 227 -16.86 -3.80 -3.33
C LEU A 227 -16.49 -2.40 -2.86
N VAL A 228 -16.55 -2.14 -1.56
CA VAL A 228 -16.20 -0.85 -0.94
C VAL A 228 -14.96 -1.03 -0.07
N ALA A 229 -13.96 -0.17 -0.24
CA ALA A 229 -12.74 -0.20 0.57
C ALA A 229 -13.05 0.16 2.04
N THR A 230 -12.54 -0.64 2.98
CA THR A 230 -12.82 -0.47 4.43
C THR A 230 -11.64 0.09 5.23
N GLN A 231 -10.44 -0.05 4.70
CA GLN A 231 -9.22 0.59 5.20
C GLN A 231 -8.44 1.11 3.99
N LEU A 232 -8.41 2.42 3.81
CA LEU A 232 -7.44 3.06 2.93
C LEU A 232 -6.11 3.10 3.71
N ASP A 233 -5.01 2.77 3.04
CA ASP A 233 -3.65 2.68 3.59
C ASP A 233 -3.40 3.69 4.73
N LEU A 234 -2.76 3.24 5.82
CA LEU A 234 -2.40 4.01 7.02
C LEU A 234 -1.58 5.31 6.75
N LEU A 235 -1.22 5.56 5.49
CA LEU A 235 -0.48 6.72 5.01
C LEU A 235 -1.35 7.78 4.31
N VAL A 236 -2.65 7.53 4.06
CA VAL A 236 -3.52 8.47 3.34
C VAL A 236 -4.78 8.78 4.15
N ARG A 237 -4.89 10.02 4.62
CA ARG A 237 -6.08 10.57 5.33
C ARG A 237 -7.16 10.99 4.34
N ASP A 238 -7.65 10.08 3.49
CA ASP A 238 -8.75 10.41 2.58
C ASP A 238 -10.12 10.16 3.25
N ASP A 239 -10.98 11.18 3.26
CA ASP A 239 -12.32 11.12 3.85
C ASP A 239 -13.39 10.63 2.83
N MET A 240 -13.00 10.26 1.59
CA MET A 240 -13.91 9.78 0.54
C MET A 240 -13.73 8.27 0.24
N PRO A 241 -14.80 7.45 0.30
CA PRO A 241 -14.72 6.00 0.05
C PRO A 241 -14.34 5.63 -1.39
N ALA A 242 -13.52 4.58 -1.56
CA ALA A 242 -13.25 3.95 -2.85
C ALA A 242 -14.13 2.69 -3.04
N ALA A 243 -14.52 2.40 -4.28
CA ALA A 243 -15.31 1.21 -4.60
C ALA A 243 -15.10 0.72 -6.03
N TRP A 244 -15.41 -0.56 -6.27
CA TRP A 244 -15.26 -1.25 -7.55
C TRP A 244 -16.45 -2.17 -7.81
N TYR A 245 -16.95 -2.19 -9.05
CA TYR A 245 -18.16 -2.93 -9.41
C TYR A 245 -17.89 -3.99 -10.47
N TYR A 246 -18.51 -5.15 -10.30
CA TYR A 246 -18.49 -6.21 -11.29
C TYR A 246 -19.81 -7.00 -11.31
N GLU A 247 -20.14 -7.50 -12.50
CA GLU A 247 -21.30 -8.35 -12.77
C GLU A 247 -20.85 -9.76 -13.10
N VAL A 248 -21.60 -10.77 -12.65
CA VAL A 248 -21.26 -12.17 -12.86
C VAL A 248 -22.44 -12.90 -13.49
N ASN A 249 -22.18 -13.55 -14.62
CA ASN A 249 -23.13 -14.40 -15.32
C ASN A 249 -23.17 -15.81 -14.70
N GLU A 250 -24.25 -16.55 -14.95
CA GLU A 250 -24.41 -17.92 -14.43
C GLU A 250 -23.31 -18.90 -14.89
N ASP A 251 -22.71 -18.63 -16.05
CA ASP A 251 -21.72 -19.46 -16.75
C ASP A 251 -20.26 -19.20 -16.35
N ASN A 252 -20.02 -18.52 -15.21
CA ASN A 252 -18.69 -18.13 -14.71
C ASN A 252 -17.95 -17.12 -15.62
N THR A 253 -18.67 -16.42 -16.48
CA THR A 253 -18.19 -15.18 -17.10
C THR A 253 -18.75 -13.98 -16.34
N GLY A 254 -18.28 -12.79 -16.64
CA GLY A 254 -18.82 -11.57 -16.07
C GLY A 254 -18.21 -10.34 -16.70
N THR A 255 -18.59 -9.17 -16.21
CA THR A 255 -18.06 -7.88 -16.68
C THR A 255 -17.56 -7.09 -15.49
N PHE A 256 -16.31 -6.64 -15.56
CA PHE A 256 -15.74 -5.69 -14.61
C PHE A 256 -15.75 -4.29 -15.21
N TYR A 257 -16.09 -3.31 -14.39
CA TYR A 257 -16.20 -1.92 -14.79
C TYR A 257 -15.01 -1.16 -14.19
N GLY A 258 -14.20 -0.55 -15.05
CA GLY A 258 -13.05 0.28 -14.69
C GLY A 258 -13.20 1.68 -15.28
N LEU A 259 -12.13 2.49 -15.27
CA LEU A 259 -12.17 3.93 -15.54
C LEU A 259 -12.62 4.29 -16.97
N GLY A 260 -13.94 4.28 -17.22
CA GLY A 260 -14.55 4.59 -18.50
C GLY A 260 -14.68 3.45 -19.47
N GLU A 261 -14.29 2.27 -19.04
CA GLU A 261 -14.18 1.09 -19.87
C GLU A 261 -14.68 -0.11 -19.07
N GLN A 262 -15.16 -1.13 -19.78
CA GLN A 262 -15.52 -2.41 -19.18
C GLN A 262 -14.75 -3.52 -19.87
N ARG A 263 -14.49 -4.61 -19.14
CA ARG A 263 -13.90 -5.83 -19.67
C ARG A 263 -14.67 -7.03 -19.18
N GLU A 264 -14.95 -7.93 -20.11
CA GLU A 264 -15.45 -9.25 -19.74
C GLU A 264 -14.32 -10.03 -19.07
N PHE A 265 -14.66 -10.83 -18.07
CA PHE A 265 -13.74 -11.76 -17.43
C PHE A 265 -14.31 -13.18 -17.41
N THR A 266 -13.41 -14.14 -17.21
CA THR A 266 -13.75 -15.49 -16.77
C THR A 266 -13.33 -15.67 -15.31
N ILE A 267 -14.11 -16.45 -14.57
CA ILE A 267 -13.83 -16.78 -13.17
C ILE A 267 -13.19 -18.16 -13.10
N GLU A 268 -11.99 -18.22 -12.53
CA GLU A 268 -11.29 -19.45 -12.19
C GLU A 268 -11.10 -19.50 -10.67
N GLN A 269 -11.52 -20.61 -10.04
CA GLN A 269 -11.17 -20.86 -8.64
C GLN A 269 -9.73 -21.40 -8.62
N THR A 270 -8.82 -20.64 -8.03
CA THR A 270 -7.37 -20.92 -8.09
C THR A 270 -6.85 -21.60 -6.83
N ASP A 271 -7.43 -21.31 -5.66
CA ASP A 271 -7.15 -21.95 -4.37
C ASP A 271 -8.43 -21.85 -3.52
N GLY A 272 -8.67 -22.75 -2.56
CA GLY A 272 -9.98 -22.96 -1.89
C GLY A 272 -10.81 -21.70 -1.66
N ASP A 273 -10.22 -20.66 -1.06
CA ASP A 273 -10.86 -19.38 -0.72
C ASP A 273 -10.47 -18.19 -1.63
N THR A 274 -9.76 -18.41 -2.74
CA THR A 274 -9.34 -17.38 -3.70
C THR A 274 -9.90 -17.63 -5.10
N PHE A 275 -10.60 -16.63 -5.64
CA PHE A 275 -11.15 -16.61 -6.98
C PHE A 275 -10.42 -15.59 -7.84
N THR A 276 -9.98 -16.03 -9.01
CA THR A 276 -9.27 -15.20 -9.97
C THR A 276 -10.19 -14.85 -11.13
N PHE A 277 -10.29 -13.57 -11.44
CA PHE A 277 -11.13 -12.98 -12.47
C PHE A 277 -10.22 -12.43 -13.56
N ASN A 278 -10.03 -13.19 -14.65
CA ASN A 278 -9.11 -12.83 -15.73
C ASN A 278 -9.88 -12.16 -16.87
N PHE A 279 -9.41 -11.02 -17.36
CA PHE A 279 -10.05 -10.37 -18.50
C PHE A 279 -9.85 -11.17 -19.80
N THR A 280 -10.90 -11.27 -20.61
CA THR A 280 -10.87 -11.99 -21.89
C THR A 280 -10.24 -11.12 -22.99
N ASN A 281 -9.66 -11.75 -24.03
CA ASN A 281 -9.11 -11.11 -25.26
C ASN A 281 -7.93 -10.12 -25.08
N ASP A 282 -6.93 -10.41 -24.23
CA ASP A 282 -5.81 -9.50 -23.92
C ASP A 282 -6.29 -8.11 -23.41
N GLY A 283 -7.50 -8.08 -22.85
CA GLY A 283 -8.22 -6.86 -22.50
C GLY A 283 -7.71 -6.22 -21.21
N GLN A 284 -6.65 -5.45 -21.31
CA GLN A 284 -6.20 -4.57 -20.22
C GLN A 284 -7.25 -3.51 -19.88
N LEU A 285 -7.37 -3.17 -18.59
CA LEU A 285 -8.31 -2.17 -18.09
C LEU A 285 -7.62 -1.22 -17.09
N PRO A 286 -7.67 0.10 -17.30
CA PRO A 286 -7.25 1.05 -16.26
C PRO A 286 -8.24 1.03 -15.09
N VAL A 287 -7.72 0.82 -13.88
CA VAL A 287 -8.47 0.89 -12.63
C VAL A 287 -7.78 1.79 -11.62
N GLN A 288 -8.59 2.38 -10.76
CA GLN A 288 -8.13 3.13 -9.61
C GLN A 288 -7.85 2.15 -8.47
N THR A 289 -6.59 1.87 -8.14
CA THR A 289 -6.24 0.88 -7.11
C THR A 289 -6.20 1.47 -5.69
N THR A 290 -6.16 2.79 -5.51
CA THR A 290 -6.35 3.44 -4.19
C THR A 290 -7.07 4.77 -4.43
N SER A 291 -7.37 5.61 -3.44
CA SER A 291 -7.92 6.95 -3.73
C SER A 291 -7.02 7.82 -4.64
N THR A 292 -5.75 7.42 -4.85
CA THR A 292 -4.76 8.23 -5.56
C THR A 292 -3.93 7.52 -6.64
N THR A 293 -3.86 6.17 -6.70
CA THR A 293 -3.06 5.46 -7.73
C THR A 293 -3.91 4.77 -8.79
N GLN A 294 -3.56 5.00 -10.06
CA GLN A 294 -4.12 4.29 -11.21
C GLN A 294 -3.14 3.27 -11.76
N HIS A 295 -3.65 2.12 -12.16
CA HIS A 295 -2.87 1.09 -12.81
C HIS A 295 -3.70 0.40 -13.88
N THR A 296 -3.01 -0.11 -14.90
CA THR A 296 -3.61 -0.98 -15.90
C THR A 296 -3.52 -2.43 -15.42
N ILE A 297 -4.66 -3.10 -15.33
CA ILE A 297 -4.77 -4.47 -14.83
C ILE A 297 -5.22 -5.43 -15.93
N ASP A 298 -4.80 -6.70 -15.82
CA ASP A 298 -5.24 -7.82 -16.66
C ASP A 298 -6.39 -8.62 -16.01
N GLY A 299 -6.69 -8.32 -14.76
CA GLY A 299 -7.71 -8.99 -13.98
C GLY A 299 -7.56 -8.66 -12.49
N PHE A 300 -8.30 -9.38 -11.66
CA PHE A 300 -8.28 -9.19 -10.21
C PHE A 300 -8.54 -10.52 -9.50
N THR A 301 -8.22 -10.58 -8.21
CA THR A 301 -8.48 -11.72 -7.35
C THR A 301 -9.35 -11.29 -6.18
N ILE A 302 -10.31 -12.12 -5.79
CA ILE A 302 -11.02 -11.99 -4.53
C ILE A 302 -10.63 -13.16 -3.64
N SER A 303 -10.01 -12.88 -2.50
CA SER A 303 -9.70 -13.87 -1.48
C SER A 303 -10.48 -13.60 -0.19
N TYR A 304 -10.87 -14.66 0.50
CA TYR A 304 -11.57 -14.54 1.79
C TYR A 304 -10.67 -15.06 2.91
N GLY A 305 -10.38 -14.18 3.87
CA GLY A 305 -9.58 -14.50 5.04
C GLY A 305 -10.36 -14.35 6.35
N PRO A 306 -9.80 -14.78 7.49
CA PRO A 306 -10.40 -14.59 8.82
C PRO A 306 -10.54 -13.12 9.23
N ASP A 307 -9.84 -12.21 8.56
CA ASP A 307 -9.81 -10.77 8.76
C ASP A 307 -10.68 -9.97 7.76
N GLY A 308 -11.27 -10.61 6.75
CA GLY A 308 -12.20 -9.97 5.82
C GLY A 308 -12.10 -10.47 4.38
N THR A 309 -12.77 -9.76 3.47
CA THR A 309 -12.66 -9.97 2.02
C THR A 309 -11.54 -9.09 1.48
N HIS A 310 -10.72 -9.65 0.60
CA HIS A 310 -9.52 -9.02 0.09
C HIS A 310 -9.53 -8.98 -1.43
N LEU A 311 -9.37 -7.77 -1.99
CA LEU A 311 -9.27 -7.53 -3.41
C LEU A 311 -7.80 -7.38 -3.81
N GLY A 312 -7.32 -8.26 -4.68
CA GLY A 312 -5.98 -8.21 -5.27
C GLY A 312 -6.03 -7.82 -6.75
N TRP A 313 -5.05 -7.04 -7.21
CA TRP A 313 -4.94 -6.61 -8.61
C TRP A 313 -3.93 -7.46 -9.39
N LEU A 314 -4.25 -7.82 -10.63
CA LEU A 314 -3.34 -8.53 -11.56
C LEU A 314 -2.80 -7.53 -12.60
N PHE A 315 -1.49 -7.39 -12.71
CA PHE A 315 -0.84 -6.39 -13.58
C PHE A 315 -0.15 -7.03 -14.79
N SER A 316 -0.08 -6.28 -15.89
CA SER A 316 0.40 -6.76 -17.19
C SER A 316 1.91 -6.68 -17.43
N GLU A 317 2.68 -6.10 -16.50
CA GLU A 317 4.11 -5.94 -16.67
C GLU A 317 4.92 -7.08 -16.03
N PRO A 318 5.90 -7.67 -16.74
CA PRO A 318 6.68 -8.82 -16.27
C PRO A 318 7.65 -8.50 -15.11
N TYR A 319 7.68 -7.26 -14.61
CA TYR A 319 8.55 -6.81 -13.52
C TYR A 319 7.81 -6.27 -12.29
N THR A 320 6.47 -6.33 -12.23
CA THR A 320 5.68 -6.03 -11.02
C THR A 320 4.44 -6.93 -10.80
N ASN A 321 4.58 -8.19 -10.35
CA ASN A 321 3.57 -8.98 -9.64
C ASN A 321 3.48 -8.43 -8.20
N PHE A 322 3.21 -7.13 -8.09
CA PHE A 322 2.68 -6.59 -6.86
C PHE A 322 1.23 -7.05 -6.79
N ARG A 323 0.88 -8.06 -5.99
CA ARG A 323 -0.51 -8.16 -5.54
C ARG A 323 -0.70 -7.07 -4.49
N ARG A 324 -1.17 -5.88 -4.91
CA ARG A 324 -1.73 -4.93 -3.95
C ARG A 324 -3.06 -5.49 -3.48
N VAL A 325 -3.07 -6.01 -2.27
CA VAL A 325 -4.26 -6.57 -1.63
C VAL A 325 -4.89 -5.48 -0.76
N GLN A 326 -6.19 -5.26 -0.92
CA GLN A 326 -6.96 -4.30 -0.14
C GLN A 326 -8.13 -4.98 0.55
N THR A 327 -8.37 -4.61 1.80
CA THR A 327 -9.53 -5.09 2.55
C THR A 327 -10.78 -4.35 2.09
N VAL A 328 -11.71 -5.10 1.53
CA VAL A 328 -12.97 -4.63 0.97
C VAL A 328 -14.16 -5.28 1.67
N GLN A 329 -15.31 -4.63 1.61
CA GLN A 329 -16.60 -5.21 2.00
C GLN A 329 -17.55 -5.16 0.82
N ARG A 330 -18.36 -6.20 0.66
CA ARG A 330 -19.50 -6.12 -0.27
C ARG A 330 -20.53 -5.18 0.31
N THR A 331 -21.32 -4.56 -0.56
CA THR A 331 -22.38 -3.65 -0.10
C THR A 331 -23.37 -4.32 0.86
N ILE A 332 -23.67 -5.62 0.67
CA ILE A 332 -24.53 -6.37 1.60
C ILE A 332 -23.89 -6.55 2.99
N ASP A 333 -22.57 -6.63 3.07
CA ASP A 333 -21.82 -6.82 4.32
C ASP A 333 -21.54 -5.52 5.07
N LEU A 334 -21.77 -4.35 4.44
CA LEU A 334 -21.65 -3.06 5.11
C LEU A 334 -22.62 -2.97 6.31
N PRO A 335 -22.25 -2.25 7.39
CA PRO A 335 -23.12 -2.12 8.56
C PRO A 335 -24.43 -1.40 8.21
N ASP A 336 -25.54 -1.87 8.78
CA ASP A 336 -26.82 -1.19 8.69
C ASP A 336 -26.80 0.08 9.55
N LEU A 337 -27.28 1.19 9.00
CA LEU A 337 -27.37 2.46 9.70
C LEU A 337 -28.81 2.76 10.12
N ASN A 338 -29.06 2.86 11.42
CA ASN A 338 -30.38 3.19 11.95
C ASN A 338 -30.65 4.70 11.80
N ILE A 339 -31.35 5.08 10.73
CA ILE A 339 -31.70 6.47 10.39
C ILE A 339 -33.20 6.63 10.18
N SER A 340 -33.72 7.79 10.57
CA SER A 340 -35.12 8.17 10.38
C SER A 340 -35.33 8.83 9.01
N ARG A 341 -36.50 8.64 8.39
CA ARG A 341 -36.82 9.26 7.09
C ARG A 341 -36.75 10.80 7.18
N GLU A 342 -37.20 11.35 8.30
CA GLU A 342 -37.21 12.79 8.58
C GLU A 342 -35.80 13.40 8.50
N SER A 343 -34.75 12.63 8.81
CA SER A 343 -33.36 13.10 8.75
C SER A 343 -32.79 13.21 7.34
N LEU A 344 -33.46 12.65 6.33
CA LEU A 344 -33.06 12.74 4.92
C LEU A 344 -33.84 13.81 4.14
N ILE A 345 -34.87 14.42 4.72
CA ILE A 345 -35.66 15.46 4.03
C ILE A 345 -34.80 16.73 3.88
N GLY A 346 -34.67 17.24 2.65
CA GLY A 346 -33.87 18.42 2.34
C GLY A 346 -33.09 18.30 1.04
N SER A 347 -32.19 19.24 0.80
CA SER A 347 -31.27 19.23 -0.34
C SER A 347 -29.92 18.63 0.07
N TRP A 348 -29.30 17.91 -0.85
CA TRP A 348 -28.09 17.12 -0.67
C TRP A 348 -27.17 17.27 -1.88
N ALA A 349 -25.87 17.12 -1.66
CA ALA A 349 -24.86 16.92 -2.68
C ALA A 349 -24.40 15.46 -2.58
N LEU A 350 -24.57 14.73 -3.69
CA LEU A 350 -24.10 13.37 -3.87
C LEU A 350 -22.77 13.43 -4.62
N ALA A 351 -21.67 13.14 -3.94
CA ALA A 351 -20.33 13.13 -4.51
C ALA A 351 -19.72 11.74 -4.41
N TYR A 352 -19.37 11.14 -5.55
CA TYR A 352 -18.79 9.79 -5.59
C TYR A 352 -17.76 9.66 -6.71
N ALA A 353 -16.85 8.71 -6.55
CA ALA A 353 -15.92 8.34 -7.60
C ALA A 353 -16.66 7.41 -8.57
N SER A 354 -16.74 7.79 -9.84
CA SER A 354 -17.26 6.91 -10.88
C SER A 354 -16.13 6.47 -11.81
N ASP A 355 -16.17 5.21 -12.20
CA ASP A 355 -15.34 4.56 -13.19
C ASP A 355 -15.57 5.14 -14.63
N SER A 356 -15.16 6.39 -14.88
CA SER A 356 -15.23 7.10 -16.18
C SER A 356 -13.85 7.63 -16.60
N PRO A 357 -13.54 7.79 -17.91
CA PRO A 357 -12.22 8.26 -18.34
C PRO A 357 -12.19 9.79 -18.19
N GLY A 358 -11.26 10.28 -17.37
CA GLY A 358 -11.13 11.70 -17.05
C GLY A 358 -11.82 12.04 -15.74
N TYR A 359 -11.02 12.25 -14.69
CA TYR A 359 -11.37 12.57 -13.31
C TYR A 359 -12.42 13.69 -13.15
N THR A 360 -13.67 13.37 -13.39
CA THR A 360 -14.80 14.17 -12.94
C THR A 360 -15.43 13.40 -11.81
N GLN A 361 -15.09 13.79 -10.57
CA GLN A 361 -15.96 13.44 -9.46
C GLN A 361 -17.30 14.10 -9.74
N ASN A 362 -18.30 13.29 -10.09
CA ASN A 362 -19.62 13.80 -10.36
C ASN A 362 -20.22 14.24 -9.03
N THR A 363 -20.63 15.50 -8.99
CA THR A 363 -21.45 16.02 -7.89
C THR A 363 -22.83 16.26 -8.43
N VAL A 364 -23.79 15.53 -7.88
CA VAL A 364 -25.19 15.64 -8.25
C VAL A 364 -25.94 16.26 -7.08
N GLU A 365 -26.81 17.22 -7.34
CA GLU A 365 -27.66 17.78 -6.29
C GLU A 365 -28.96 16.98 -6.20
N LEU A 366 -29.33 16.55 -5.00
CA LEU A 366 -30.49 15.71 -4.74
C LEU A 366 -31.39 16.40 -3.71
N THR A 367 -32.66 16.59 -4.02
CA THR A 367 -33.67 17.09 -3.08
C THR A 367 -34.67 16.00 -2.77
N LEU A 368 -34.90 15.74 -1.48
CA LEU A 368 -35.82 14.73 -0.97
C LEU A 368 -36.91 15.41 -0.15
N ASN A 369 -38.17 15.29 -0.57
CA ASN A 369 -39.32 15.91 0.07
C ASN A 369 -40.07 14.94 0.98
N GLU A 370 -40.80 15.47 1.96
CA GLU A 370 -41.61 14.70 2.94
C GLU A 370 -42.68 13.81 2.28
N ASN A 371 -43.23 14.23 1.15
CA ASN A 371 -44.28 13.51 0.41
C ASN A 371 -43.75 12.40 -0.52
N HIS A 372 -42.52 11.92 -0.29
CA HIS A 372 -41.86 10.91 -1.12
C HIS A 372 -41.52 11.33 -2.55
N THR A 373 -41.65 12.62 -2.88
CA THR A 373 -41.11 13.15 -4.14
C THR A 373 -39.73 13.74 -3.92
N GLY A 374 -39.01 13.95 -5.00
CA GLY A 374 -37.70 14.57 -4.98
C GLY A 374 -37.36 15.11 -6.36
N ALA A 375 -36.22 15.77 -6.45
CA ALA A 375 -35.67 16.23 -7.70
C ALA A 375 -34.17 16.11 -7.64
N MET A 376 -33.55 15.89 -8.79
CA MET A 376 -32.12 15.74 -8.88
C MET A 376 -31.58 16.57 -10.05
N TYR A 377 -30.51 17.32 -9.80
CA TYR A 377 -29.90 18.24 -10.74
C TYR A 377 -28.44 17.84 -11.02
N THR A 378 -28.11 17.63 -12.28
CA THR A 378 -26.83 17.05 -12.73
C THR A 378 -25.69 18.06 -12.93
N GLY A 379 -25.94 19.36 -12.71
CA GLY A 379 -24.87 20.38 -12.63
C GLY A 379 -24.28 20.87 -13.96
N LYS A 380 -23.56 22.01 -13.90
CA LYS A 380 -23.02 22.76 -15.06
C LYS A 380 -21.90 22.07 -15.85
N ASP A 381 -21.20 21.13 -15.22
CA ASP A 381 -20.04 20.44 -15.80
C ASP A 381 -20.46 19.17 -16.59
N SER A 382 -21.78 18.93 -16.71
CA SER A 382 -22.37 17.95 -17.63
C SER A 382 -22.84 18.63 -18.92
N GLU A 383 -22.71 17.95 -20.07
CA GLU A 383 -23.15 18.50 -21.37
C GLU A 383 -24.68 18.74 -21.43
N ASP A 384 -25.45 18.08 -20.55
CA ASP A 384 -26.91 18.16 -20.43
C ASP A 384 -27.36 18.58 -19.02
N GLN A 385 -27.28 19.88 -18.72
CA GLN A 385 -27.85 20.46 -17.50
C GLN A 385 -29.38 20.30 -17.46
N ARG A 386 -29.89 19.44 -16.60
CA ARG A 386 -31.33 19.28 -16.39
C ARG A 386 -31.69 18.89 -14.96
N THR A 387 -32.94 19.16 -14.60
CA THR A 387 -33.55 18.68 -13.37
C THR A 387 -34.41 17.46 -13.70
N ILE A 388 -34.27 16.39 -12.93
CA ILE A 388 -34.96 15.12 -13.08
C ILE A 388 -35.83 14.91 -11.86
N ASP A 389 -37.14 14.72 -12.08
CA ASP A 389 -38.06 14.42 -10.98
C ASP A 389 -37.90 12.97 -10.51
N LEU A 390 -37.96 12.79 -9.19
CA LEU A 390 -37.76 11.51 -8.51
C LEU A 390 -38.91 11.21 -7.53
N THR A 391 -39.12 9.93 -7.25
CA THR A 391 -39.76 9.45 -6.03
C THR A 391 -38.75 8.70 -5.18
N TRP A 392 -38.90 8.73 -3.86
CA TRP A 392 -37.95 8.09 -2.97
C TRP A 392 -38.58 7.42 -1.74
N ASP A 393 -37.89 6.42 -1.20
CA ASP A 393 -38.20 5.81 0.09
C ASP A 393 -36.93 5.36 0.84
N LEU A 394 -37.06 5.08 2.14
CA LEU A 394 -36.00 4.64 3.03
C LEU A 394 -36.40 3.35 3.74
N THR A 395 -35.55 2.33 3.67
CA THR A 395 -35.74 1.07 4.42
C THR A 395 -35.19 1.16 5.84
N THR A 396 -35.59 0.21 6.69
CA THR A 396 -35.06 0.09 8.07
C THR A 396 -33.58 -0.27 8.14
N GLN A 397 -32.96 -0.65 7.02
CA GLN A 397 -31.54 -0.98 6.90
C GLN A 397 -30.69 0.22 6.43
N GLY A 398 -31.30 1.40 6.28
CA GLY A 398 -30.59 2.59 5.80
C GLY A 398 -30.44 2.64 4.27
N ILE A 399 -31.27 1.92 3.52
CA ILE A 399 -31.24 1.93 2.04
C ILE A 399 -32.21 2.98 1.52
N VAL A 400 -31.70 3.96 0.79
CA VAL A 400 -32.47 4.98 0.07
C VAL A 400 -32.75 4.48 -1.34
N HIS A 401 -34.01 4.28 -1.68
CA HIS A 401 -34.44 3.95 -3.04
C HIS A 401 -34.87 5.22 -3.76
N LEU A 402 -34.32 5.47 -4.94
CA LEU A 402 -34.69 6.55 -5.85
C LEU A 402 -35.28 5.97 -7.13
N TYR A 403 -36.34 6.57 -7.65
CA TYR A 403 -36.98 6.17 -8.91
C TYR A 403 -37.37 7.40 -9.72
N SER A 404 -37.05 7.40 -11.03
CA SER A 404 -37.49 8.39 -11.99
C SER A 404 -38.42 7.75 -13.02
N SER A 405 -39.66 8.21 -13.09
CA SER A 405 -40.59 7.80 -14.15
C SER A 405 -40.22 8.39 -15.51
N GLU A 406 -39.60 9.58 -15.55
CA GLU A 406 -39.16 10.23 -16.79
C GLU A 406 -38.11 9.40 -17.52
N LEU A 407 -37.17 8.83 -16.75
CA LEU A 407 -36.03 8.10 -17.29
C LEU A 407 -36.20 6.59 -17.23
N ALA A 408 -37.32 6.11 -16.69
CA ALA A 408 -37.57 4.71 -16.39
C ALA A 408 -36.35 4.07 -15.69
N ALA A 409 -35.84 4.76 -14.66
CA ALA A 409 -34.59 4.41 -13.98
C ALA A 409 -34.74 4.42 -12.46
N SER A 410 -34.03 3.54 -11.77
CA SER A 410 -33.98 3.48 -10.30
C SER A 410 -32.56 3.28 -9.78
N ALA A 411 -32.31 3.72 -8.56
CA ALA A 411 -31.08 3.43 -7.83
C ALA A 411 -31.32 3.22 -6.33
N SER A 412 -30.59 2.28 -5.75
CA SER A 412 -30.60 1.98 -4.31
C SER A 412 -29.26 2.32 -3.68
N PHE A 413 -29.26 3.19 -2.67
CA PHE A 413 -28.09 3.67 -1.95
C PHE A 413 -28.10 3.15 -0.51
N LYS A 414 -27.14 2.30 -0.13
CA LYS A 414 -26.97 1.90 1.27
C LYS A 414 -26.14 2.95 2.00
N LEU A 415 -26.73 3.61 2.99
CA LEU A 415 -26.02 4.50 3.92
C LEU A 415 -25.43 3.64 5.04
N TYR A 416 -24.11 3.68 5.22
CA TYR A 416 -23.41 2.75 6.13
C TYR A 416 -22.56 3.44 7.20
N GLU A 417 -22.22 4.72 7.03
CA GLU A 417 -21.47 5.49 8.02
C GLU A 417 -22.01 6.91 8.12
N LYS A 418 -22.13 7.45 9.33
CA LYS A 418 -22.50 8.85 9.55
C LYS A 418 -21.24 9.73 9.51
N LYS A 419 -21.26 10.79 8.72
CA LYS A 419 -20.19 11.80 8.62
C LYS A 419 -20.68 13.16 9.14
N GLU A 420 -19.77 14.09 9.39
CA GLU A 420 -20.16 15.46 9.75
C GLU A 420 -20.94 16.08 8.58
N GLY A 421 -22.20 16.47 8.82
CA GLY A 421 -23.04 17.02 7.75
C GLY A 421 -23.63 16.03 6.74
N GLY A 422 -23.50 14.72 6.93
CA GLY A 422 -24.08 13.74 6.01
C GLY A 422 -23.74 12.28 6.29
N PHE A 423 -23.57 11.50 5.22
CA PHE A 423 -23.41 10.04 5.27
C PHE A 423 -22.42 9.54 4.20
N ALA A 424 -21.67 8.48 4.51
CA ALA A 424 -21.03 7.66 3.48
C ALA A 424 -22.06 6.68 2.91
N PHE A 425 -22.03 6.48 1.59
CA PHE A 425 -22.99 5.63 0.89
C PHE A 425 -22.32 4.71 -0.13
N ALA A 426 -23.03 3.63 -0.47
CA ALA A 426 -22.72 2.71 -1.56
C ALA A 426 -23.95 2.54 -2.46
N ALA A 427 -23.85 2.90 -3.74
CA ALA A 427 -24.89 2.74 -4.75
C ALA A 427 -24.71 1.39 -5.46
N TYR A 428 -25.58 0.42 -5.21
CA TYR A 428 -25.29 -0.98 -5.59
C TYR A 428 -26.35 -1.66 -6.45
N ASP A 429 -27.55 -1.09 -6.57
CA ASP A 429 -28.62 -1.60 -7.44
C ASP A 429 -29.14 -0.43 -8.27
N VAL A 430 -28.68 -0.39 -9.52
CA VAL A 430 -29.00 0.66 -10.49
C VAL A 430 -29.65 0.02 -11.72
N GLN A 431 -30.86 0.45 -12.08
CA GLN A 431 -31.61 -0.04 -13.24
C GLN A 431 -32.01 1.12 -14.15
N SER A 432 -31.94 0.93 -15.47
CA SER A 432 -32.30 1.93 -16.48
C SER A 432 -32.74 1.23 -17.78
N ASP A 433 -33.90 1.62 -18.33
CA ASP A 433 -34.52 0.99 -19.52
C ASP A 433 -33.95 1.49 -20.87
N THR A 434 -33.09 2.51 -20.86
CA THR A 434 -32.51 3.08 -22.10
C THR A 434 -31.11 2.55 -22.40
N ASP A 435 -30.94 1.94 -23.58
CA ASP A 435 -29.69 1.55 -24.26
C ASP A 435 -28.76 2.76 -24.62
N ALA A 436 -28.96 3.90 -23.98
CA ALA A 436 -28.27 5.15 -24.24
C ALA A 436 -26.89 5.14 -23.58
N HIS A 437 -25.94 4.48 -24.24
CA HIS A 437 -24.53 4.80 -24.09
C HIS A 437 -24.39 6.34 -24.23
N TYR A 438 -23.80 6.98 -23.22
CA TYR A 438 -23.46 8.42 -23.10
C TYR A 438 -24.44 9.40 -22.41
N HIS A 439 -25.69 9.05 -22.02
CA HIS A 439 -26.63 10.07 -21.46
C HIS A 439 -27.19 9.82 -20.03
N THR A 440 -26.79 8.76 -19.32
CA THR A 440 -27.31 8.39 -17.97
C THR A 440 -26.25 8.36 -16.86
N HIS A 441 -25.18 9.16 -16.96
CA HIS A 441 -23.98 9.14 -16.10
C HIS A 441 -24.17 9.25 -14.56
N TRP A 442 -25.37 9.53 -14.04
CA TRP A 442 -25.62 9.96 -12.65
C TRP A 442 -26.12 8.87 -11.69
N PHE A 443 -26.70 7.77 -12.19
CA PHE A 443 -26.86 6.56 -11.40
C PHE A 443 -25.81 5.56 -11.88
N ARG A 444 -24.74 5.40 -11.11
CA ARG A 444 -23.72 4.38 -11.36
C ARG A 444 -23.41 3.66 -10.07
N HIS A 445 -22.97 2.42 -10.22
CA HIS A 445 -22.39 1.68 -9.12
C HIS A 445 -21.16 2.42 -8.60
N GLY A 446 -21.05 2.59 -7.29
CA GLY A 446 -19.95 3.34 -6.67
C GLY A 446 -20.19 3.67 -5.20
N ALA A 447 -19.18 4.25 -4.55
CA ALA A 447 -19.28 4.73 -3.18
C ALA A 447 -18.80 6.18 -3.06
N GLY A 448 -19.33 6.89 -2.07
CA GLY A 448 -19.07 8.32 -1.91
C GLY A 448 -19.71 8.92 -0.67
N LEU A 449 -19.89 10.24 -0.70
CA LEU A 449 -20.48 11.05 0.36
C LEU A 449 -21.81 11.66 -0.10
N LEU A 450 -22.82 11.52 0.74
CA LEU A 450 -24.11 12.20 0.66
C LEU A 450 -24.11 13.30 1.72
N VAL A 451 -23.88 14.54 1.29
CA VAL A 451 -23.68 15.69 2.18
C VAL A 451 -24.88 16.61 2.11
N SER A 452 -25.42 17.07 3.24
CA SER A 452 -26.54 18.01 3.19
C SER A 452 -26.09 19.33 2.56
N LYS A 453 -26.87 19.83 1.60
CA LYS A 453 -26.64 21.10 0.91
C LYS A 453 -27.41 22.20 1.63
N GLN A 454 -26.74 23.31 1.93
CA GLN A 454 -27.41 24.47 2.48
C GLN A 454 -28.29 25.13 1.42
N VAL A 455 -29.56 25.37 1.77
CA VAL A 455 -30.57 25.96 0.87
C VAL A 455 -30.36 27.47 0.71
N THR A 456 -29.87 28.13 1.75
CA THR A 456 -29.46 29.53 1.70
C THR A 456 -28.04 29.65 1.16
N PRO A 457 -27.77 30.58 0.22
CA PRO A 457 -26.42 30.83 -0.24
C PRO A 457 -25.47 31.11 0.92
N VAL A 458 -24.26 30.53 0.84
CA VAL A 458 -23.22 30.71 1.84
C VAL A 458 -22.73 32.15 1.77
N THR A 459 -22.69 32.81 2.93
CA THR A 459 -22.23 34.20 3.06
C THR A 459 -20.73 34.28 3.28
N SER A 460 -20.11 35.43 3.00
CA SER A 460 -18.67 35.63 3.26
C SER A 460 -18.30 35.42 4.72
N GLU A 461 -19.17 35.78 5.66
CA GLU A 461 -18.97 35.60 7.10
C GLU A 461 -18.86 34.12 7.48
N GLN A 462 -19.66 33.25 6.86
CA GLN A 462 -19.66 31.80 7.15
C GLN A 462 -18.42 31.07 6.64
N VAL A 463 -17.71 31.65 5.66
CA VAL A 463 -16.51 31.05 5.05
C VAL A 463 -15.23 31.78 5.39
N THR A 464 -15.33 32.87 6.14
CA THR A 464 -14.20 33.59 6.75
C THR A 464 -13.55 32.66 7.77
N GLY A 465 -12.26 32.41 7.61
CA GLY A 465 -11.53 31.41 8.40
C GLY A 465 -10.41 30.74 7.61
N LYS A 466 -9.83 29.70 8.19
CA LYS A 466 -8.78 28.88 7.60
C LYS A 466 -9.37 27.67 6.91
N TRP A 467 -8.98 27.50 5.66
CA TRP A 467 -9.35 26.37 4.80
C TRP A 467 -8.15 25.44 4.69
N ARG A 468 -8.35 24.14 4.91
CA ARG A 468 -7.31 23.11 4.76
C ARG A 468 -7.86 21.90 4.03
N TYR A 469 -7.21 21.50 2.94
CA TYR A 469 -7.67 20.41 2.09
C TYR A 469 -6.52 19.75 1.35
N LEU A 470 -6.71 18.51 0.92
CA LEU A 470 -5.71 17.76 0.15
C LEU A 470 -5.97 17.93 -1.35
N MET A 471 -4.93 18.29 -2.09
CA MET A 471 -4.91 18.30 -3.55
C MET A 471 -3.59 17.76 -4.05
N ALA A 472 -3.61 16.84 -5.02
CA ALA A 472 -2.42 16.30 -5.68
C ALA A 472 -1.27 15.98 -4.70
N TYR A 473 -1.57 15.26 -3.62
CA TYR A 473 -0.59 14.76 -2.64
C TYR A 473 0.03 15.80 -1.68
N GLU A 474 -0.41 17.06 -1.70
CA GLU A 474 0.09 18.11 -0.80
C GLU A 474 -1.06 18.72 0.03
N ASP A 475 -0.79 19.02 1.31
CA ASP A 475 -1.70 19.77 2.17
C ASP A 475 -1.78 21.22 1.66
N GLN A 476 -2.94 21.57 1.10
CA GLN A 476 -3.23 22.90 0.60
C GLN A 476 -4.10 23.66 1.60
N GLY A 477 -4.01 24.99 1.55
CA GLY A 477 -4.83 25.84 2.39
C GLY A 477 -4.68 27.32 2.13
N PHE A 478 -5.61 28.07 2.69
CA PHE A 478 -5.62 29.53 2.68
C PHE A 478 -6.43 30.08 3.86
N GLU A 479 -6.26 31.36 4.13
CA GLU A 479 -7.04 32.13 5.09
C GLU A 479 -7.87 33.15 4.33
N LEU A 480 -9.16 33.22 4.67
CA LEU A 480 -10.08 34.20 4.13
C LEU A 480 -10.51 35.15 5.25
N TYR A 481 -10.36 36.44 5.00
CA TYR A 481 -10.78 37.50 5.92
C TYR A 481 -12.09 38.14 5.45
N SER A 482 -12.78 38.81 6.38
CA SER A 482 -14.13 39.35 6.15
C SER A 482 -14.21 40.44 5.08
N ASP A 483 -13.10 41.12 4.78
CA ASP A 483 -13.02 42.13 3.71
C ASP A 483 -12.68 41.54 2.33
N GLY A 484 -12.55 40.21 2.24
CA GLY A 484 -12.16 39.49 1.04
C GLY A 484 -10.66 39.34 0.86
N ALA A 485 -9.81 39.75 1.81
CA ALA A 485 -8.40 39.42 1.75
C ALA A 485 -8.19 37.89 1.74
N TYR A 486 -7.52 37.41 0.71
CA TYR A 486 -7.18 36.00 0.52
C TYR A 486 -5.69 35.82 0.80
N ARG A 487 -5.35 35.03 1.81
CA ARG A 487 -3.96 34.81 2.25
C ARG A 487 -3.59 33.36 2.12
N THR A 488 -2.49 33.15 1.43
CA THR A 488 -1.86 31.85 1.23
C THR A 488 -0.35 32.09 1.21
N GLY A 489 0.47 31.05 1.09
CA GLY A 489 1.90 31.22 0.88
C GLY A 489 2.26 31.82 -0.49
N GLN A 490 1.29 32.35 -1.23
CA GLN A 490 1.45 32.80 -2.60
C GLN A 490 0.93 34.23 -2.77
N TYR A 491 1.33 34.89 -3.86
CA TYR A 491 0.75 36.14 -4.38
C TYR A 491 1.11 37.48 -3.70
N ASN A 492 2.06 37.55 -2.75
CA ASN A 492 2.56 38.83 -2.18
C ASN A 492 1.46 39.77 -1.63
N GLY A 493 0.39 39.20 -1.06
CA GLY A 493 -0.76 39.96 -0.58
C GLY A 493 -1.64 40.60 -1.67
N ALA A 494 -1.41 40.29 -2.96
CA ALA A 494 -2.18 40.80 -4.09
C ALA A 494 -3.51 40.06 -4.33
N ALA A 495 -3.74 38.97 -3.60
CA ALA A 495 -4.92 38.13 -3.76
C ALA A 495 -6.10 38.62 -2.92
N THR A 496 -7.26 38.60 -3.55
CA THR A 496 -8.57 38.87 -2.93
C THR A 496 -9.54 37.78 -3.37
N ALA A 497 -10.54 37.50 -2.56
CA ALA A 497 -11.61 36.59 -2.90
C ALA A 497 -12.96 37.24 -2.62
N ALA A 498 -13.91 36.93 -3.48
CA ALA A 498 -15.30 37.31 -3.32
C ALA A 498 -16.17 36.07 -3.45
N ILE A 499 -17.28 36.05 -2.73
CA ILE A 499 -18.29 34.99 -2.83
C ILE A 499 -19.49 35.51 -3.61
N ASP A 500 -19.92 34.74 -4.59
CA ASP A 500 -21.14 34.98 -5.37
C ASP A 500 -21.90 33.67 -5.49
N GLU A 501 -23.17 33.65 -5.08
CA GLU A 501 -24.04 32.45 -5.10
C GLU A 501 -23.35 31.16 -4.56
N SER A 502 -22.73 31.25 -3.37
CA SER A 502 -21.93 30.18 -2.74
C SER A 502 -20.65 29.77 -3.49
N THR A 503 -20.24 30.50 -4.53
CA THR A 503 -18.97 30.29 -5.25
C THR A 503 -17.95 31.33 -4.79
N LEU A 504 -16.92 30.88 -4.08
CA LEU A 504 -15.78 31.70 -3.71
C LEU A 504 -14.78 31.74 -4.88
N VAL A 505 -14.54 32.93 -5.43
CA VAL A 505 -13.56 33.14 -6.50
C VAL A 505 -12.43 33.97 -5.95
N ALA A 506 -11.22 33.40 -5.96
CA ALA A 506 -9.99 34.10 -5.61
C ALA A 506 -9.30 34.62 -6.88
N SER A 507 -8.93 35.89 -6.88
CA SER A 507 -8.17 36.53 -7.96
C SER A 507 -6.98 37.30 -7.39
N ALA A 508 -5.88 37.32 -8.13
CA ALA A 508 -4.68 38.06 -7.78
C ALA A 508 -4.23 38.93 -8.95
N TRP A 509 -3.78 40.15 -8.64
CA TRP A 509 -3.23 41.04 -9.65
C TRP A 509 -1.82 40.60 -10.03
N TYR A 510 -1.59 40.41 -11.32
CA TYR A 510 -0.32 40.01 -11.91
C TYR A 510 0.25 41.16 -12.74
N ASN A 511 1.48 41.55 -12.45
CA ASN A 511 2.21 42.53 -13.22
C ASN A 511 3.06 41.81 -14.29
N ARG A 512 2.74 42.07 -15.56
CA ARG A 512 3.40 41.40 -16.69
C ARG A 512 4.88 41.77 -16.85
N ASN A 513 5.31 42.93 -16.37
CA ASN A 513 6.69 43.38 -16.48
C ASN A 513 7.59 42.71 -15.41
N PHE A 514 7.09 42.58 -14.18
CA PHE A 514 7.82 41.90 -13.09
C PHE A 514 7.76 40.37 -13.16
N HIS A 515 6.90 39.83 -14.03
CA HIS A 515 6.50 38.42 -14.00
C HIS A 515 6.08 37.94 -12.60
N SER A 516 5.43 38.80 -11.82
CA SER A 516 5.11 38.55 -10.41
C SER A 516 3.75 39.12 -10.03
N TYR A 517 3.19 38.60 -8.94
CA TYR A 517 1.94 39.12 -8.36
C TYR A 517 2.21 40.41 -7.58
N ASP A 518 1.35 41.40 -7.81
CA ASP A 518 1.59 42.77 -7.42
C ASP A 518 0.39 43.42 -6.73
N PRO A 519 0.45 43.68 -5.40
CA PRO A 519 -0.66 44.29 -4.68
C PRO A 519 -0.87 45.78 -5.03
N TYR A 520 0.03 46.37 -5.82
CA TYR A 520 -0.02 47.77 -6.23
C TYR A 520 -0.54 48.00 -7.63
N CYS A 521 -0.91 46.93 -8.33
CA CYS A 521 -1.42 47.01 -9.69
C CYS A 521 -2.73 47.80 -9.74
N ASP A 522 -2.77 48.85 -10.54
CA ASP A 522 -3.99 49.60 -10.82
C ASP A 522 -4.73 48.94 -12.01
N PRO A 523 -6.04 48.63 -11.89
CA PRO A 523 -6.84 48.09 -13.00
C PRO A 523 -6.77 48.86 -14.32
N GLY A 524 -6.43 50.16 -14.29
CA GLY A 524 -6.31 51.00 -15.49
C GLY A 524 -5.01 50.83 -16.29
N GLU A 525 -3.99 50.17 -15.74
CA GLU A 525 -2.66 50.07 -16.37
C GLU A 525 -2.54 48.83 -17.28
N ALA A 526 -1.99 49.02 -18.48
CA ALA A 526 -1.85 47.92 -19.46
C ALA A 526 -0.99 46.74 -18.95
N LYS A 527 -0.02 46.98 -18.06
CA LYS A 527 0.85 45.96 -17.47
C LYS A 527 0.14 45.08 -16.42
N CYS A 528 -0.97 45.56 -15.86
CA CYS A 528 -1.69 44.91 -14.78
C CYS A 528 -2.82 44.01 -15.33
N GLN A 529 -2.83 42.77 -14.86
CA GLN A 529 -3.82 41.77 -15.26
C GLN A 529 -4.37 41.07 -14.02
N SER A 530 -5.68 41.12 -13.81
CA SER A 530 -6.33 40.26 -12.81
C SER A 530 -6.34 38.82 -13.34
N LYS A 531 -5.78 37.89 -12.56
CA LYS A 531 -5.79 36.45 -12.85
C LYS A 531 -6.64 35.75 -11.80
N LYS A 532 -7.54 34.88 -12.25
CA LYS A 532 -8.24 33.94 -11.35
C LYS A 532 -7.24 32.90 -10.85
N VAL A 533 -7.07 32.81 -9.53
CA VAL A 533 -6.10 31.93 -8.86
C VAL A 533 -6.78 30.85 -8.01
N GLY A 534 -8.08 30.96 -7.76
CA GLY A 534 -8.86 29.92 -7.08
C GLY A 534 -10.35 30.04 -7.39
N GLU A 535 -11.04 28.91 -7.37
CA GLU A 535 -12.49 28.83 -7.59
C GLU A 535 -13.05 27.65 -6.79
N PHE A 536 -13.92 27.95 -5.82
CA PHE A 536 -14.46 26.99 -4.87
C PHE A 536 -15.99 27.13 -4.83
N LYS A 537 -16.72 26.10 -5.29
CA LYS A 537 -18.19 26.07 -5.18
C LYS A 537 -18.57 25.37 -3.88
N ILE A 538 -19.20 26.08 -2.96
CA ILE A 538 -19.45 25.62 -1.59
C ILE A 538 -20.88 25.09 -1.47
N PHE A 539 -21.01 23.88 -0.97
CA PHE A 539 -22.30 23.21 -0.82
C PHE A 539 -22.85 23.36 0.60
N SER A 540 -21.97 23.29 1.60
CA SER A 540 -22.34 23.40 3.00
C SER A 540 -21.14 23.71 3.87
N VAL A 541 -21.43 24.35 5.00
CA VAL A 541 -20.47 24.70 6.05
C VAL A 541 -20.99 24.12 7.37
N PHE A 542 -20.13 23.38 8.04
CA PHE A 542 -20.30 22.82 9.38
C PHE A 542 -19.20 23.37 10.29
N GLU A 543 -19.24 23.05 11.59
CA GLU A 543 -18.35 23.67 12.58
C GLU A 543 -16.85 23.49 12.23
N ASN A 544 -16.43 22.27 11.87
CA ASN A 544 -15.02 21.97 11.57
C ASN A 544 -14.76 21.57 10.10
N TYR A 545 -15.80 21.53 9.28
CA TYR A 545 -15.73 21.06 7.89
C TYR A 545 -16.59 21.91 6.97
N LEU A 546 -16.10 22.15 5.77
CA LEU A 546 -16.88 22.64 4.65
C LEU A 546 -16.74 21.68 3.47
N TYR A 547 -17.77 21.64 2.64
CA TYR A 547 -17.81 20.77 1.47
C TYR A 547 -17.85 21.61 0.22
N ALA A 548 -16.81 21.50 -0.60
CA ALA A 548 -16.65 22.34 -1.77
C ALA A 548 -16.15 21.55 -2.97
N GLN A 549 -16.57 21.96 -4.16
CA GLN A 549 -15.89 21.63 -5.40
C GLN A 549 -14.75 22.60 -5.61
N ILE A 550 -13.54 22.06 -5.71
CA ILE A 550 -12.30 22.81 -5.90
C ILE A 550 -11.85 22.59 -7.34
N LYS A 551 -11.58 23.68 -8.06
CA LYS A 551 -11.02 23.59 -9.40
C LYS A 551 -9.53 23.29 -9.36
N ASN A 552 -9.10 22.20 -9.98
CA ASN A 552 -7.69 21.84 -10.08
C ASN A 552 -6.97 22.60 -11.22
N GLU A 553 -5.67 22.38 -11.36
CA GLU A 553 -4.84 23.03 -12.41
C GLU A 553 -5.25 22.64 -13.84
N SER A 554 -5.82 21.44 -14.05
CA SER A 554 -6.38 21.03 -15.35
C SER A 554 -7.75 21.65 -15.64
N GLY A 555 -8.29 22.45 -14.70
CA GLY A 555 -9.56 23.13 -14.82
C GLY A 555 -10.78 22.27 -14.48
N GLN A 556 -10.59 21.06 -13.98
CA GLN A 556 -11.65 20.16 -13.54
C GLN A 556 -12.05 20.44 -12.09
N PHE A 557 -13.34 20.38 -11.80
CA PHE A 557 -13.84 20.48 -10.43
C PHE A 557 -13.77 19.13 -9.72
N VAL A 558 -13.29 19.16 -8.49
CA VAL A 558 -13.10 17.99 -7.65
C VAL A 558 -13.77 18.27 -6.31
N PHE A 559 -14.69 17.41 -5.89
CA PHE A 559 -15.40 17.58 -4.62
C PHE A 559 -14.52 17.14 -3.45
N ARG A 560 -14.36 18.00 -2.46
CA ARG A 560 -13.52 17.71 -1.29
C ARG A 560 -14.20 18.15 0.01
N PRO A 561 -14.12 17.32 1.06
CA PRO A 561 -14.20 17.85 2.41
C PRO A 561 -12.97 18.72 2.67
N VAL A 562 -13.20 19.91 3.19
CA VAL A 562 -12.16 20.87 3.57
C VAL A 562 -12.31 21.08 5.06
N ARG A 563 -11.23 20.85 5.80
CA ARG A 563 -11.20 21.17 7.23
C ARG A 563 -11.24 22.68 7.38
N PHE A 564 -12.12 23.16 8.24
CA PHE A 564 -12.43 24.56 8.41
C PHE A 564 -12.22 24.99 9.86
N ASP A 565 -11.55 26.12 10.05
CA ASP A 565 -11.43 26.82 11.34
C ASP A 565 -11.95 28.25 11.13
N PRO A 566 -13.04 28.68 11.78
CA PRO A 566 -13.62 30.01 11.57
C PRO A 566 -12.74 31.15 12.08
N THR A 567 -11.63 30.85 12.75
CA THR A 567 -10.68 31.85 13.25
C THR A 567 -9.59 32.09 12.20
N PRO A 568 -9.59 33.20 11.45
CA PRO A 568 -8.59 33.43 10.40
C PRO A 568 -7.18 33.72 10.94
N GLN A 569 -7.03 33.96 12.25
CA GLN A 569 -5.73 34.30 12.86
C GLN A 569 -4.76 33.12 12.87
N LEU A 570 -3.58 33.32 12.31
CA LEU A 570 -2.47 32.36 12.36
C LEU A 570 -1.85 32.30 13.77
N GLU A 571 -2.16 31.24 14.52
CA GLU A 571 -1.51 30.98 15.82
C GLU A 571 -0.13 30.30 15.67
N SER A 572 0.16 29.75 14.47
CA SER A 572 1.41 29.08 14.10
C SER A 572 1.56 29.06 12.58
N PHE A 573 2.78 29.13 12.03
CA PHE A 573 3.01 28.89 10.61
C PHE A 573 2.48 27.50 10.23
N ALA A 574 1.39 27.46 9.48
CA ALA A 574 0.83 26.21 8.99
C ALA A 574 1.62 25.75 7.77
N GLU A 575 1.71 24.44 7.56
CA GLU A 575 2.54 23.83 6.51
C GLU A 575 2.21 24.36 5.09
N TYR A 576 0.94 24.69 4.83
CA TYR A 576 0.50 25.29 3.56
C TYR A 576 1.08 26.69 3.28
N LEU A 577 1.57 27.41 4.30
CA LEU A 577 2.29 28.68 4.12
C LEU A 577 3.76 28.47 3.77
N GLU A 578 4.31 27.28 3.96
CA GLU A 578 5.72 27.03 3.64
C GLU A 578 5.98 27.01 2.13
N ASP A 579 4.95 26.82 1.32
CA ASP A 579 5.08 26.76 -0.13
C ASP A 579 5.04 28.18 -0.73
N ASN A 580 6.24 28.74 -0.91
CA ASN A 580 6.56 30.02 -1.55
C ASN A 580 6.21 31.30 -0.79
N ALA A 581 5.82 31.26 0.50
CA ALA A 581 5.46 32.49 1.22
C ALA A 581 6.65 33.43 1.36
N ALA A 582 6.40 34.71 1.08
CA ALA A 582 7.31 35.81 1.31
C ALA A 582 6.66 36.85 2.23
N PHE A 583 7.41 37.29 3.23
CA PHE A 583 7.05 38.36 4.14
C PHE A 583 8.12 39.45 4.14
N TYR A 584 7.72 40.67 4.47
CA TYR A 584 8.55 41.86 4.37
C TYR A 584 8.61 42.57 5.70
N GLU A 585 9.76 42.51 6.37
CA GLU A 585 10.04 43.23 7.61
C GLU A 585 10.22 44.71 7.27
N LEU A 586 9.33 45.57 7.77
CA LEU A 586 9.25 47.00 7.40
C LEU A 586 10.05 47.93 8.33
N ASP A 587 10.90 47.40 9.22
CA ASP A 587 11.66 48.21 10.17
C ASP A 587 12.63 49.17 9.45
N THR A 588 12.34 50.47 9.53
CA THR A 588 13.23 51.54 9.02
C THR A 588 14.49 51.62 9.89
N PRO A 589 15.72 51.54 9.35
CA PRO A 589 16.10 51.71 7.94
C PRO A 589 16.45 50.43 7.15
N ASN A 590 16.29 49.22 7.71
CA ASN A 590 16.84 47.98 7.12
C ASN A 590 15.74 46.97 6.77
N PRO A 591 14.98 47.18 5.69
CA PRO A 591 13.96 46.24 5.26
C PRO A 591 14.55 44.85 4.94
N LYS A 592 13.81 43.78 5.27
CA LYS A 592 14.21 42.40 4.97
C LYS A 592 13.08 41.62 4.33
N LYS A 593 13.41 40.70 3.43
CA LYS A 593 12.49 39.72 2.86
C LYS A 593 12.71 38.36 3.50
N TRP A 594 11.69 37.83 4.15
CA TRP A 594 11.64 36.52 4.78
C TRP A 594 10.90 35.57 3.84
N GLN A 595 11.47 34.44 3.45
CA GLN A 595 10.88 33.56 2.45
C GLN A 595 11.17 32.08 2.67
N PHE A 596 10.16 31.22 2.54
CA PHE A 596 10.37 29.77 2.48
C PHE A 596 10.80 29.34 1.07
N VAL A 597 11.81 28.47 0.98
CA VAL A 597 12.38 27.99 -0.29
C VAL A 597 12.59 26.47 -0.27
N LYS A 598 12.12 25.78 -1.31
CA LYS A 598 12.32 24.33 -1.51
C LYS A 598 13.65 24.10 -2.24
N LYS A 599 14.56 23.30 -1.68
CA LYS A 599 15.79 22.85 -2.39
C LYS A 599 15.62 21.42 -2.88
N GLU A 600 16.10 21.15 -4.09
CA GLU A 600 15.98 19.85 -4.77
C GLU A 600 16.58 18.68 -3.95
N ASP A 601 17.63 18.93 -3.15
CA ASP A 601 18.40 17.85 -2.51
C ASP A 601 18.32 17.76 -0.98
N ASN A 602 17.65 18.67 -0.26
CA ASN A 602 17.78 18.77 1.21
C ASN A 602 16.55 19.28 2.00
N GLY A 603 15.34 19.22 1.43
CA GLY A 603 14.12 19.70 2.10
C GLY A 603 13.90 21.22 2.03
N LYS A 604 12.89 21.73 2.75
CA LYS A 604 12.53 23.16 2.78
C LYS A 604 13.50 23.95 3.67
N GLN A 605 14.00 25.09 3.20
CA GLN A 605 14.83 26.03 3.94
C GLN A 605 14.12 27.38 4.11
N PHE A 606 14.52 28.17 5.11
CA PHE A 606 14.03 29.53 5.32
C PHE A 606 15.11 30.53 4.94
N ARG A 607 14.80 31.49 4.07
CA ARG A 607 15.71 32.47 3.49
C ARG A 607 15.34 33.86 3.99
N ILE A 608 16.27 34.58 4.59
CA ILE A 608 16.11 36.00 4.94
C ILE A 608 17.09 36.82 4.10
N THR A 609 16.58 37.74 3.30
CA THR A 609 17.38 38.62 2.44
C THR A 609 17.30 40.06 2.91
N SER A 610 18.46 40.72 3.02
CA SER A 610 18.63 42.12 3.42
C SER A 610 19.69 42.81 2.54
N GLU A 611 19.90 44.11 2.73
CA GLU A 611 21.00 44.85 2.07
C GLU A 611 22.38 44.26 2.40
N GLN A 612 22.56 43.72 3.60
CA GLN A 612 23.82 43.10 4.04
C GLN A 612 24.06 41.70 3.44
N GLY A 613 23.08 41.17 2.69
CA GLY A 613 23.15 39.87 2.03
C GLY A 613 21.99 38.94 2.39
N THR A 614 22.09 37.72 1.87
CA THR A 614 21.11 36.64 2.07
C THR A 614 21.62 35.63 3.10
N GLU A 615 20.79 35.30 4.07
CA GLU A 615 21.02 34.29 5.08
C GLU A 615 20.03 33.14 4.93
N TYR A 616 20.51 31.92 5.16
CA TYR A 616 19.72 30.69 5.05
C TYR A 616 19.68 30.00 6.40
N TYR A 617 18.49 29.53 6.77
CA TYR A 617 18.18 28.92 8.03
C TYR A 617 17.51 27.57 7.78
N THR A 618 17.84 26.55 8.57
CA THR A 618 16.85 25.49 8.78
C THR A 618 15.81 26.02 9.74
N HIS A 619 14.56 25.64 9.51
CA HIS A 619 13.47 26.04 10.36
C HIS A 619 12.77 24.83 10.94
N TYR A 620 12.21 25.01 12.13
CA TYR A 620 11.28 24.07 12.74
C TYR A 620 10.10 24.89 13.26
N ILE A 621 8.90 24.46 12.90
CA ILE A 621 7.66 25.09 13.32
C ILE A 621 6.86 24.12 14.17
N SER A 622 6.50 24.53 15.38
CA SER A 622 5.58 23.78 16.24
C SER A 622 4.98 24.68 17.31
N GLY A 623 3.68 24.55 17.56
CA GLY A 623 2.99 25.23 18.67
C GLY A 623 3.19 26.76 18.71
N GLY A 624 3.14 27.43 17.56
CA GLY A 624 3.29 28.89 17.46
C GLY A 624 4.73 29.42 17.54
N ARG A 625 5.72 28.53 17.49
CA ARG A 625 7.15 28.85 17.48
C ARG A 625 7.74 28.60 16.10
N LEU A 626 8.39 29.62 15.53
CA LEU A 626 9.29 29.51 14.39
C LEU A 626 10.73 29.55 14.91
N SER A 627 11.41 28.40 14.88
CA SER A 627 12.82 28.32 15.29
C SER A 627 13.68 28.40 14.05
N LEU A 628 14.51 29.43 13.92
CA LEU A 628 15.43 29.63 12.80
C LEU A 628 16.86 29.32 13.27
N PHE A 629 17.50 28.33 12.65
CA PHE A 629 18.89 27.98 12.93
C PHE A 629 19.79 28.36 11.76
N ASN A 630 20.63 29.36 11.97
CA ASN A 630 21.66 29.76 11.03
C ASN A 630 22.91 28.94 11.32
N PHE A 631 23.15 27.90 10.50
CA PHE A 631 24.40 27.15 10.62
C PHE A 631 25.59 28.09 10.48
N ALA A 632 25.55 29.03 9.51
CA ALA A 632 26.65 29.94 9.16
C ALA A 632 27.30 30.64 10.36
N ARG A 633 26.48 30.96 11.37
CA ARG A 633 26.88 31.68 12.58
C ARG A 633 26.73 30.85 13.85
N ASN A 634 26.32 29.60 13.73
CA ASN A 634 25.91 28.73 14.84
C ASN A 634 24.92 29.44 15.79
N GLU A 635 23.95 30.14 15.19
CA GLU A 635 23.01 30.99 15.90
C GLU A 635 21.60 30.43 15.75
N GLN A 636 20.90 30.25 16.88
CA GLN A 636 19.48 29.93 16.89
C GLN A 636 18.69 31.15 17.33
N THR A 637 17.66 31.50 16.58
CA THR A 637 16.70 32.52 16.95
C THR A 637 15.30 31.93 16.94
N ASP A 638 14.60 32.05 18.07
CA ASP A 638 13.24 31.56 18.22
C ASP A 638 12.26 32.72 18.18
N TYR A 639 11.34 32.67 17.22
CA TYR A 639 10.27 33.63 17.07
C TYR A 639 8.96 33.02 17.56
N ARG A 640 8.28 33.74 18.46
CA ARG A 640 6.89 33.45 18.82
C ARG A 640 5.98 34.33 17.99
N ILE A 641 4.99 33.73 17.33
CA ILE A 641 3.94 34.49 16.66
C ILE A 641 3.07 35.14 17.74
N ILE A 642 2.92 36.46 17.67
CA ILE A 642 2.13 37.25 18.62
C ILE A 642 0.72 37.44 18.10
N GLU A 643 0.64 37.83 16.84
CA GLU A 643 -0.59 38.16 16.14
C GLU A 643 -0.37 37.94 14.65
N SER A 644 -1.43 37.58 13.95
CA SER A 644 -1.46 37.53 12.50
C SER A 644 -2.80 38.07 12.04
N ASP A 645 -2.74 39.02 11.11
CA ASP A 645 -3.88 39.61 10.46
C ASP A 645 -3.73 39.55 8.94
N GLN A 646 -4.66 40.20 8.23
CA GLN A 646 -4.67 40.21 6.78
C GLN A 646 -3.52 40.99 6.13
N ASP A 647 -2.81 41.86 6.85
CA ASP A 647 -1.75 42.69 6.28
C ASP A 647 -0.36 42.23 6.73
N SER A 648 -0.24 41.62 7.91
CA SER A 648 1.05 41.23 8.47
C SER A 648 0.99 40.10 9.51
N ILE A 649 2.15 39.51 9.76
CA ILE A 649 2.41 38.64 10.91
C ILE A 649 3.35 39.39 11.86
N THR A 650 2.95 39.52 13.12
CA THR A 650 3.79 40.10 14.17
C THR A 650 4.48 39.00 14.96
N VAL A 651 5.81 39.02 14.98
CA VAL A 651 6.63 38.03 15.69
C VAL A 651 7.48 38.68 16.79
N CYS A 652 7.76 37.89 17.84
CA CYS A 652 8.59 38.28 18.97
C CYS A 652 9.82 37.35 19.06
N PRO A 653 11.06 37.87 19.00
CA PRO A 653 12.28 37.07 19.02
C PRO A 653 12.64 36.49 20.42
N LYS A 654 11.81 36.74 21.45
CA LYS A 654 12.01 36.23 22.81
C LYS A 654 10.97 35.17 23.16
N TYR A 655 11.41 33.93 23.27
CA TYR A 655 10.56 32.83 23.74
C TYR A 655 10.52 32.82 25.28
N GLY A 656 9.33 32.96 25.89
CA GLY A 656 9.14 32.92 27.35
C GLY A 656 9.14 34.26 28.11
N ALA A 657 9.32 35.40 27.41
CA ALA A 657 9.20 36.75 27.97
C ALA A 657 8.29 37.64 27.11
N THR A 658 7.72 38.70 27.67
CA THR A 658 6.97 39.72 26.90
C THR A 658 7.94 40.61 26.12
N CYS A 659 7.80 40.67 24.79
CA CYS A 659 8.52 41.66 23.98
C CYS A 659 8.00 43.09 24.25
N THR A 660 8.91 44.05 24.24
CA THR A 660 8.57 45.48 24.17
C THR A 660 8.18 45.87 22.75
N THR A 661 7.52 47.01 22.54
CA THR A 661 7.06 47.46 21.22
C THR A 661 8.20 47.57 20.19
N ASP A 662 9.41 47.98 20.63
CA ASP A 662 10.59 48.11 19.76
C ASP A 662 11.24 46.75 19.38
N GLU A 663 10.86 45.67 20.09
CA GLU A 663 11.36 44.31 19.85
C GLU A 663 10.44 43.48 18.97
N LEU A 664 9.21 43.94 18.72
CA LEU A 664 8.29 43.30 17.79
C LEU A 664 8.82 43.46 16.37
N ARG A 665 8.61 42.44 15.54
CA ARG A 665 8.86 42.50 14.11
C ARG A 665 7.57 42.28 13.37
N VAL A 666 7.20 43.26 12.56
CA VAL A 666 6.01 43.21 11.72
C VAL A 666 6.43 42.75 10.33
N LEU A 667 5.94 41.58 9.93
CA LEU A 667 6.25 40.92 8.67
C LEU A 667 5.05 41.08 7.73
N SER A 668 5.10 42.09 6.85
CA SER A 668 4.04 42.42 5.89
C SER A 668 3.94 41.38 4.77
N TYR A 669 2.73 41.03 4.34
CA TYR A 669 2.52 40.25 3.10
C TYR A 669 2.82 41.07 1.83
N LYS A 670 2.68 42.40 1.91
CA LYS A 670 2.88 43.31 0.78
C LYS A 670 4.33 43.81 0.73
N PRO A 671 5.04 43.69 -0.41
CA PRO A 671 6.39 44.23 -0.58
C PRO A 671 6.42 45.77 -0.53
N PRO A 672 7.47 46.41 -0.01
CA PRO A 672 7.68 47.85 -0.19
C PRO A 672 7.85 48.28 -1.66
N ARG A 673 7.62 49.57 -1.96
CA ARG A 673 7.89 50.17 -3.28
C ARG A 673 9.30 50.77 -3.38
N ILE A 674 10.00 50.52 -4.48
CA ILE A 674 11.33 51.04 -4.83
C ILE A 674 11.24 51.80 -6.16
N HIS A 675 12.12 52.79 -6.37
CA HIS A 675 12.24 53.51 -7.63
C HIS A 675 13.62 53.32 -8.28
N VAL A 676 13.69 53.17 -9.60
CA VAL A 676 14.89 52.95 -10.38
C VAL A 676 14.94 53.99 -11.50
N THR A 677 16.02 54.75 -11.54
CA THR A 677 16.29 55.74 -12.59
C THR A 677 17.38 55.22 -13.53
N LEU A 678 17.24 55.44 -14.84
CA LEU A 678 18.25 55.05 -15.82
C LEU A 678 18.98 56.28 -16.38
N ASP A 679 20.31 56.24 -16.38
CA ASP A 679 21.23 57.18 -17.03
C ASP A 679 21.96 56.46 -18.16
N ILE A 680 21.27 56.30 -19.30
CA ILE A 680 21.73 55.55 -20.48
C ILE A 680 21.85 56.54 -21.66
N PRO A 681 22.87 56.41 -22.54
CA PRO A 681 22.98 57.23 -23.75
C PRO A 681 21.71 57.18 -24.63
N GLU A 682 21.28 58.34 -25.17
CA GLU A 682 19.96 58.53 -25.81
C GLU A 682 19.64 57.59 -26.99
N ASP A 683 20.66 57.04 -27.67
CA ASP A 683 20.47 56.22 -28.87
C ASP A 683 20.42 54.69 -28.61
N ILE A 684 20.59 54.26 -27.35
CA ILE A 684 20.61 52.84 -26.98
C ILE A 684 19.20 52.36 -26.68
N GLU A 685 18.70 51.42 -27.48
CA GLU A 685 17.44 50.74 -27.19
C GLU A 685 17.62 49.82 -25.98
N PHE A 686 16.70 49.90 -25.03
CA PHE A 686 16.72 49.07 -23.84
C PHE A 686 15.35 48.45 -23.57
N ASP A 687 15.39 47.28 -22.94
CA ASP A 687 14.24 46.64 -22.33
C ASP A 687 14.50 46.53 -20.83
N LEU A 688 13.53 46.94 -20.03
CA LEU A 688 13.67 47.06 -18.58
C LEU A 688 12.46 46.38 -17.94
N ASN A 689 12.70 45.53 -16.97
CA ASN A 689 11.63 44.80 -16.28
C ASN A 689 10.80 45.67 -15.31
N THR A 690 10.84 47.01 -15.45
CA THR A 690 10.00 47.96 -14.69
C THR A 690 9.30 48.99 -15.59
N SER A 691 8.09 49.38 -15.16
CA SER A 691 7.33 50.50 -15.70
C SER A 691 7.51 51.74 -14.83
N ASP A 692 7.79 52.89 -15.45
CA ASP A 692 7.91 54.19 -14.75
C ASP A 692 8.98 54.21 -13.64
N GLY A 693 9.96 53.30 -13.70
CA GLY A 693 11.00 53.15 -12.68
C GLY A 693 10.54 52.48 -11.39
N TYR A 694 9.27 52.10 -11.23
CA TYR A 694 8.79 51.45 -10.00
C TYR A 694 9.14 49.95 -9.93
N MET A 695 9.64 49.44 -8.80
CA MET A 695 9.82 48.01 -8.53
C MET A 695 9.36 47.63 -7.11
N GLN A 696 9.06 46.36 -6.89
CA GLN A 696 8.85 45.84 -5.54
C GLN A 696 10.19 45.53 -4.86
N PHE A 697 10.24 45.73 -3.54
CA PHE A 697 11.39 45.39 -2.72
C PHE A 697 11.82 43.94 -2.90
N GLY A 698 13.10 43.75 -3.22
CA GLY A 698 13.69 42.43 -3.34
C GLY A 698 13.29 41.66 -4.60
N GLN A 699 12.76 42.35 -5.62
CA GLN A 699 12.67 41.81 -6.98
C GLN A 699 14.01 41.96 -7.70
N PRO A 700 14.30 41.08 -8.66
CA PRO A 700 15.48 41.23 -9.50
C PRO A 700 15.31 42.45 -10.40
N PHE A 701 16.36 43.26 -10.51
CA PHE A 701 16.50 44.26 -11.55
C PHE A 701 17.11 43.60 -12.78
N GLU A 702 16.43 43.70 -13.91
CA GLU A 702 16.89 43.18 -15.19
C GLU A 702 16.76 44.27 -16.25
N LEU A 703 17.90 44.65 -16.82
CA LEU A 703 18.01 45.61 -17.89
C LEU A 703 18.77 44.97 -19.06
N LEU A 704 18.11 44.92 -20.21
CA LEU A 704 18.67 44.43 -21.46
C LEU A 704 18.97 45.63 -22.35
N LEU A 705 20.24 45.86 -22.67
CA LEU A 705 20.63 46.91 -23.62
C LEU A 705 20.92 46.29 -24.98
N SER A 706 20.16 46.70 -26.00
CA SER A 706 20.37 46.27 -27.39
C SER A 706 21.68 46.83 -27.94
N HIS A 707 22.42 45.99 -28.65
CA HIS A 707 23.74 46.31 -29.19
C HIS A 707 23.81 46.23 -30.73
N ASP A 708 22.73 45.83 -31.40
CA ASP A 708 22.71 45.50 -32.83
C ASP A 708 23.01 46.65 -33.81
N ARG A 709 23.00 47.91 -33.34
CA ARG A 709 23.33 49.09 -34.17
C ARG A 709 24.76 49.62 -34.00
N TYR A 710 25.59 49.02 -33.14
CA TYR A 710 26.91 49.55 -32.77
C TYR A 710 28.06 48.53 -32.88
N ALA A 711 28.22 47.94 -34.06
CA ALA A 711 29.12 46.80 -34.34
C ALA A 711 30.58 46.94 -33.84
N ASP A 712 31.07 48.18 -33.68
CA ASP A 712 32.46 48.50 -33.33
C ASP A 712 32.67 49.00 -31.89
N THR A 713 31.63 48.98 -31.03
CA THR A 713 31.74 49.42 -29.62
C THR A 713 31.35 48.30 -28.65
N TYR A 714 31.58 48.51 -27.35
CA TYR A 714 31.04 47.68 -26.25
C TYR A 714 30.83 48.56 -25.02
N PHE A 715 30.02 48.12 -24.06
CA PHE A 715 29.87 48.84 -22.78
C PHE A 715 31.14 48.64 -21.94
N SER A 716 31.90 49.70 -21.68
CA SER A 716 33.21 49.63 -21.01
C SER A 716 33.15 49.89 -19.51
N SER A 717 32.08 50.51 -19.01
CA SER A 717 31.80 50.62 -17.58
C SER A 717 30.30 50.71 -17.32
N PHE A 718 29.89 50.24 -16.14
CA PHE A 718 28.53 50.34 -15.62
C PHE A 718 28.58 50.52 -14.10
N GLU A 719 27.63 51.27 -13.54
CA GLU A 719 27.51 51.50 -12.10
C GLU A 719 26.07 51.74 -11.67
N GLY A 720 25.76 51.46 -10.41
CA GLY A 720 24.45 51.75 -9.81
C GLY A 720 23.50 50.55 -9.70
N CYS A 721 22.43 50.73 -8.92
CA CYS A 721 21.40 49.71 -8.65
C CYS A 721 21.90 48.34 -8.14
N GLY A 722 23.07 48.31 -7.49
CA GLY A 722 23.67 47.08 -6.99
C GLY A 722 24.10 46.10 -8.10
N VAL A 723 24.11 46.55 -9.36
CA VAL A 723 24.57 45.74 -10.48
C VAL A 723 26.08 45.63 -10.43
N VAL A 724 26.57 44.41 -10.25
CA VAL A 724 28.00 44.09 -10.16
C VAL A 724 28.49 43.22 -11.32
N ARG A 725 27.56 42.69 -12.13
CA ARG A 725 27.84 41.78 -13.23
C ARG A 725 27.09 42.21 -14.50
N ALA A 726 27.74 41.98 -15.64
CA ALA A 726 27.15 42.10 -16.97
C ALA A 726 27.37 40.77 -17.70
N GLN A 727 26.42 40.37 -18.54
CA GLN A 727 26.51 39.16 -19.36
C GLN A 727 26.09 39.45 -20.80
N SER A 728 26.88 39.02 -21.78
CA SER A 728 26.53 39.18 -23.19
C SER A 728 25.62 38.06 -23.68
N ARG A 729 24.54 38.39 -24.41
CA ARG A 729 23.66 37.43 -25.08
C ARG A 729 23.30 37.90 -26.49
N SER A 730 23.76 37.19 -27.52
CA SER A 730 23.45 37.39 -28.96
C SER A 730 23.43 38.86 -29.45
N HIS A 731 22.37 39.61 -29.14
CA HIS A 731 22.06 40.96 -29.60
C HIS A 731 21.94 42.01 -28.48
N PHE A 732 22.04 41.61 -27.22
CA PHE A 732 21.92 42.48 -26.06
C PHE A 732 22.92 42.15 -24.96
N VAL A 733 23.16 43.12 -24.08
CA VAL A 733 23.92 42.93 -22.85
C VAL A 733 22.95 43.02 -21.67
N GLU A 734 22.95 41.97 -20.86
CA GLU A 734 22.11 41.82 -19.69
C GLU A 734 22.83 42.35 -18.45
N PHE A 735 22.21 43.31 -17.79
CA PHE A 735 22.60 43.82 -16.49
C PHE A 735 21.59 43.35 -15.46
N LYS A 736 22.07 42.58 -14.48
CA LYS A 736 21.21 41.95 -13.50
C LYS A 736 21.70 42.20 -12.09
N ASN A 737 20.78 42.59 -11.22
CA ASN A 737 20.93 42.47 -9.79
C ASN A 737 19.80 41.57 -9.28
N GLU A 738 20.13 40.50 -8.56
CA GLU A 738 19.13 39.56 -8.03
C GLU A 738 18.21 40.20 -6.99
N PHE A 739 18.64 41.28 -6.33
CA PHE A 739 17.92 41.88 -5.22
C PHE A 739 18.15 43.39 -5.13
N VAL A 740 17.14 44.18 -5.52
CA VAL A 740 17.15 45.63 -5.29
C VAL A 740 16.37 45.96 -4.02
N THR A 741 17.02 46.67 -3.09
CA THR A 741 16.48 46.99 -1.76
C THR A 741 16.20 48.46 -1.54
N GLU A 742 16.75 49.33 -2.37
CA GLU A 742 16.65 50.77 -2.26
C GLU A 742 16.47 51.45 -3.61
N THR A 743 15.98 52.68 -3.58
CA THR A 743 15.86 53.51 -4.78
C THR A 743 17.24 53.85 -5.33
N CYS A 744 17.45 53.67 -6.63
CA CYS A 744 18.79 53.74 -7.23
C CYS A 744 18.78 54.34 -8.64
N THR A 745 19.96 54.75 -9.11
CA THR A 745 20.21 55.14 -10.52
C THR A 745 21.20 54.16 -11.13
N PHE A 746 20.93 53.63 -12.33
CA PHE A 746 21.85 52.78 -13.09
C PHE A 746 22.43 53.54 -14.29
N LYS A 747 23.74 53.44 -14.52
CA LYS A 747 24.50 54.19 -15.53
C LYS A 747 25.45 53.28 -16.33
N VAL A 748 25.64 53.58 -17.62
CA VAL A 748 26.55 52.83 -18.52
C VAL A 748 27.38 53.75 -19.45
N THR A 749 28.60 53.33 -19.82
CA THR A 749 29.50 54.02 -20.77
C THR A 749 29.95 53.10 -21.91
N LEU A 750 30.21 53.63 -23.12
CA LEU A 750 30.65 52.90 -24.32
C LEU A 750 32.14 53.15 -24.66
N SER A 751 32.81 52.17 -25.27
CA SER A 751 34.16 52.30 -25.87
C SER A 751 34.36 51.39 -27.09
N GLU A 752 35.45 51.55 -27.84
CA GLU A 752 35.76 50.75 -29.04
C GLU A 752 36.08 49.28 -28.73
N LYS A 753 35.71 48.38 -29.64
CA LYS A 753 35.81 46.92 -29.47
C LYS A 753 37.25 46.41 -29.68
N PRO A 754 37.82 45.64 -28.72
CA PRO A 754 39.18 45.07 -28.83
C PRO A 754 39.22 43.80 -29.71
N GLU A 755 40.41 43.35 -30.15
CA GLU A 755 40.55 42.20 -31.06
C GLU A 755 40.26 40.85 -30.36
N SER A 756 40.49 40.75 -29.05
CA SER A 756 40.20 39.56 -28.25
C SER A 756 39.90 39.89 -26.78
N ASN A 757 39.29 38.95 -26.05
CA ASN A 757 39.03 39.12 -24.62
C ASN A 757 40.32 39.16 -23.79
N ALA A 758 41.30 38.32 -24.13
CA ALA A 758 42.60 38.34 -23.46
C ALA A 758 43.33 39.67 -23.70
N GLU A 759 43.29 40.24 -24.91
CA GLU A 759 43.86 41.57 -25.17
C GLU A 759 43.16 42.66 -24.35
N ARG A 760 41.82 42.66 -24.33
CA ARG A 760 41.00 43.60 -23.55
C ARG A 760 41.38 43.62 -22.07
N LEU A 761 41.56 42.43 -21.50
CA LEU A 761 41.88 42.24 -20.08
C LEU A 761 43.39 42.35 -19.78
N GLY A 762 44.24 42.43 -20.82
CA GLY A 762 45.69 42.44 -20.71
C GLY A 762 46.28 41.11 -20.22
N ILE A 763 45.67 39.96 -20.59
CA ILE A 763 46.08 38.61 -20.17
C ILE A 763 47.09 38.04 -21.16
N THR A 764 48.30 37.73 -20.68
CA THR A 764 49.42 37.22 -21.49
C THR A 764 49.76 35.75 -21.25
N ALA A 765 49.36 35.16 -20.11
CA ALA A 765 49.60 33.74 -19.81
C ALA A 765 48.98 32.83 -20.88
N PRO A 766 49.74 31.91 -21.51
CA PRO A 766 49.24 31.12 -22.65
C PRO A 766 47.99 30.30 -22.33
N TYR A 767 47.94 29.65 -21.15
CA TYR A 767 46.80 28.85 -20.72
C TYR A 767 45.55 29.71 -20.56
N MET A 768 45.69 30.83 -19.84
CA MET A 768 44.59 31.77 -19.60
C MET A 768 44.15 32.46 -20.89
N LYS A 769 45.08 32.86 -21.76
CA LYS A 769 44.74 33.46 -23.06
C LYS A 769 43.89 32.52 -23.92
N ILE A 770 44.31 31.26 -24.08
CA ILE A 770 43.52 30.27 -24.84
C ILE A 770 42.17 30.02 -24.15
N CYS A 771 42.14 29.92 -22.83
CA CYS A 771 40.90 29.72 -22.08
C CYS A 771 39.92 30.88 -22.30
N ILE A 772 40.36 32.13 -22.11
CA ILE A 772 39.51 33.32 -22.15
C ILE A 772 39.07 33.65 -23.58
N ASP A 773 39.95 33.50 -24.57
CA ASP A 773 39.61 33.74 -25.98
C ASP A 773 38.66 32.67 -26.57
N HIS A 774 38.49 31.54 -25.89
CA HIS A 774 37.46 30.55 -26.25
C HIS A 774 36.03 31.08 -25.98
N TYR A 775 35.87 31.97 -25.01
CA TYR A 775 34.58 32.56 -24.67
C TYR A 775 34.24 33.72 -25.62
N ARG A 776 33.04 33.65 -26.22
CA ARG A 776 32.50 34.74 -27.05
C ARG A 776 31.90 35.90 -26.24
N ASP A 777 31.83 35.78 -24.92
CA ASP A 777 31.28 36.80 -24.02
C ASP A 777 32.33 37.88 -23.72
N TYR A 778 32.03 39.14 -24.06
CA TYR A 778 32.90 40.30 -23.82
C TYR A 778 32.99 40.69 -22.34
N TYR A 779 32.17 40.10 -21.45
CA TYR A 779 32.12 40.42 -20.02
C TYR A 779 32.52 39.23 -19.12
N ILE A 780 33.28 38.27 -19.67
CA ILE A 780 33.64 37.02 -19.01
C ILE A 780 34.31 37.21 -17.63
N GLU A 781 35.00 38.33 -17.37
CA GLU A 781 35.58 38.71 -16.08
C GLU A 781 34.54 38.94 -14.97
N HIS A 782 33.28 39.20 -15.34
CA HIS A 782 32.13 39.30 -14.44
C HIS A 782 31.44 37.96 -14.18
N SER A 783 31.88 36.90 -14.86
CA SER A 783 31.32 35.56 -14.67
C SER A 783 31.62 35.06 -13.26
N SER A 784 30.62 34.46 -12.63
CA SER A 784 30.80 33.70 -11.39
C SER A 784 31.47 32.35 -11.61
N THR A 785 31.57 31.90 -12.87
CA THR A 785 32.07 30.58 -13.23
C THR A 785 33.10 30.69 -14.34
N LEU A 786 34.26 30.06 -14.14
CA LEU A 786 35.28 29.93 -15.16
C LEU A 786 35.64 28.45 -15.31
N GLN A 787 35.55 27.96 -16.55
CA GLN A 787 35.97 26.61 -16.91
C GLN A 787 37.07 26.69 -17.97
N CYS A 788 38.23 26.13 -17.67
CA CYS A 788 39.35 26.11 -18.60
C CYS A 788 39.75 24.67 -18.94
N SER A 789 39.76 24.38 -20.24
CA SER A 789 40.28 23.14 -20.82
C SER A 789 40.97 23.49 -22.14
N SER A 790 42.17 24.08 -22.06
CA SER A 790 42.90 24.62 -23.22
C SER A 790 43.67 23.55 -24.03
N GLY A 791 43.58 22.27 -23.63
CA GLY A 791 44.34 21.18 -24.25
C GLY A 791 45.84 21.20 -23.94
N GLN A 792 46.34 22.19 -23.20
CA GLN A 792 47.70 22.16 -22.67
C GLN A 792 47.82 21.10 -21.58
N SER A 793 48.89 20.29 -21.67
CA SER A 793 49.18 19.27 -20.67
C SER A 793 49.58 19.89 -19.33
N ASP A 794 50.34 20.99 -19.41
CA ASP A 794 51.20 21.50 -18.35
C ASP A 794 51.07 23.03 -18.22
N VAL A 795 50.74 23.52 -17.02
CA VAL A 795 50.43 24.93 -16.72
C VAL A 795 51.37 25.46 -15.64
N THR A 796 52.23 26.40 -16.02
CA THR A 796 53.26 26.97 -15.14
C THR A 796 52.84 28.25 -14.44
N ASP A 797 51.88 28.99 -14.99
CA ASP A 797 51.32 30.24 -14.44
C ASP A 797 49.84 30.37 -14.81
N LEU A 798 49.11 31.16 -14.02
CA LEU A 798 47.70 31.51 -14.22
C LEU A 798 47.51 33.03 -14.17
N GLU A 799 48.51 33.79 -14.63
CA GLU A 799 48.44 35.27 -14.67
C GLU A 799 47.21 35.73 -15.47
N GLY A 800 46.47 36.69 -14.92
CA GLY A 800 45.20 37.17 -15.47
C GLY A 800 43.98 36.60 -14.75
N LEU A 801 44.12 35.53 -13.96
CA LEU A 801 43.03 34.98 -13.16
C LEU A 801 42.55 35.96 -12.08
N GLU A 802 43.42 36.87 -11.61
CA GLU A 802 43.08 37.94 -10.66
C GLU A 802 42.12 39.00 -11.23
N LYS A 803 41.89 39.00 -12.56
CA LYS A 803 40.88 39.86 -13.21
C LYS A 803 39.45 39.39 -12.92
N PHE A 804 39.26 38.12 -12.56
CA PHE A 804 37.96 37.50 -12.32
C PHE A 804 37.50 37.71 -10.87
N ARG A 805 37.23 38.98 -10.51
CA ARG A 805 36.94 39.40 -9.12
C ARG A 805 35.62 38.87 -8.56
N TYR A 806 34.77 38.28 -9.39
CA TYR A 806 33.46 37.75 -8.99
C TYR A 806 33.38 36.23 -9.04
N LEU A 807 34.53 35.59 -9.26
CA LEU A 807 34.61 34.15 -9.46
C LEU A 807 34.24 33.41 -8.18
N GLU A 808 33.18 32.62 -8.27
CA GLU A 808 32.70 31.75 -7.20
C GLU A 808 32.94 30.28 -7.53
N LYS A 809 33.07 29.93 -8.81
CA LYS A 809 33.30 28.57 -9.30
C LYS A 809 34.46 28.54 -10.27
N LEU A 810 35.48 27.75 -9.97
CA LEU A 810 36.64 27.59 -10.82
C LEU A 810 36.83 26.11 -11.16
N ASN A 811 36.86 25.79 -12.46
CA ASN A 811 37.21 24.47 -12.96
C ASN A 811 38.41 24.58 -13.90
N LEU A 812 39.54 24.01 -13.49
CA LEU A 812 40.75 23.97 -14.29
C LEU A 812 41.13 22.53 -14.60
N LYS A 813 41.37 22.25 -15.88
CA LYS A 813 41.92 20.97 -16.34
C LYS A 813 43.31 21.17 -16.93
N ALA A 814 44.32 20.70 -16.20
CA ALA A 814 45.73 20.63 -16.60
C ALA A 814 46.55 19.96 -15.50
N ASN A 815 47.82 19.65 -15.77
CA ASN A 815 48.81 19.48 -14.73
C ASN A 815 49.33 20.87 -14.34
N PHE A 816 49.23 21.23 -13.06
CA PHE A 816 49.64 22.55 -12.58
C PHE A 816 51.08 22.51 -12.06
N SER A 817 51.80 23.63 -12.05
CA SER A 817 53.01 23.82 -11.23
C SER A 817 52.63 24.33 -9.84
N GLN A 818 53.58 24.38 -8.90
CA GLN A 818 53.35 25.03 -7.61
C GLN A 818 52.92 26.51 -7.76
N ALA A 819 53.55 27.27 -8.67
CA ALA A 819 53.23 28.69 -8.89
C ALA A 819 51.79 28.90 -9.42
N ALA A 820 51.29 27.97 -10.24
CA ALA A 820 49.90 28.00 -10.69
C ALA A 820 48.93 27.74 -9.51
N LEU A 821 49.22 26.75 -8.65
CA LEU A 821 48.41 26.48 -7.45
C LEU A 821 48.44 27.63 -6.44
N ASP A 822 49.59 28.29 -6.26
CA ASP A 822 49.71 29.48 -5.42
C ASP A 822 48.80 30.63 -5.93
N THR A 823 48.60 30.72 -7.25
CA THR A 823 47.66 31.70 -7.84
C THR A 823 46.21 31.38 -7.49
N VAL A 824 45.82 30.09 -7.53
CA VAL A 824 44.47 29.64 -7.13
C VAL A 824 44.20 29.95 -5.65
N SER A 825 45.22 29.76 -4.81
CA SER A 825 45.15 29.96 -3.35
C SER A 825 44.81 31.40 -2.94
N ASN A 826 44.96 32.38 -3.84
CA ASN A 826 44.63 33.79 -3.60
C ASN A 826 43.15 34.17 -3.91
N LEU A 827 42.33 33.23 -4.39
CA LEU A 827 40.96 33.49 -4.84
C LEU A 827 39.92 33.32 -3.72
N THR A 828 39.96 34.22 -2.73
CA THR A 828 39.17 34.13 -1.47
C THR A 828 37.65 34.17 -1.63
N LEU A 829 37.12 34.46 -2.83
CA LEU A 829 35.69 34.47 -3.11
C LEU A 829 35.12 33.14 -3.61
N LEU A 830 35.98 32.16 -3.91
CA LEU A 830 35.54 30.87 -4.43
C LEU A 830 34.66 30.12 -3.41
N LYS A 831 33.57 29.57 -3.92
CA LYS A 831 32.65 28.64 -3.26
C LYS A 831 32.85 27.22 -3.74
N GLU A 832 33.24 27.05 -5.00
CA GLU A 832 33.48 25.74 -5.62
C GLU A 832 34.81 25.76 -6.37
N LEU A 833 35.67 24.79 -6.07
CA LEU A 833 36.95 24.60 -6.74
C LEU A 833 37.03 23.18 -7.30
N THR A 834 37.26 23.08 -8.61
CA THR A 834 37.52 21.83 -9.30
C THR A 834 38.88 21.91 -9.98
N LEU A 835 39.79 21.01 -9.63
CA LEU A 835 41.09 20.86 -10.28
C LEU A 835 41.21 19.43 -10.80
N VAL A 836 41.46 19.28 -12.10
CA VAL A 836 41.55 17.97 -12.77
C VAL A 836 42.89 17.86 -13.47
N GLY A 837 43.73 16.93 -13.01
CA GLY A 837 44.97 16.54 -13.66
C GLY A 837 44.72 15.83 -14.99
N ASN A 838 45.76 15.77 -15.82
CA ASN A 838 45.77 14.94 -17.03
C ASN A 838 46.39 13.56 -16.73
N ASP A 839 46.17 12.58 -17.60
CA ASP A 839 46.67 11.20 -17.42
C ASP A 839 48.21 11.06 -17.61
N SER A 840 48.90 12.15 -17.95
CA SER A 840 50.37 12.17 -18.09
C SER A 840 51.03 12.45 -16.73
N PRO A 841 52.15 11.78 -16.38
CA PRO A 841 52.88 12.08 -15.16
C PRO A 841 53.19 13.58 -15.13
N GLY A 842 52.64 14.29 -14.15
CA GLY A 842 52.64 15.75 -14.09
C GLY A 842 54.03 16.37 -14.08
N ILE A 843 54.07 17.70 -14.24
CA ILE A 843 55.31 18.50 -14.30
C ILE A 843 56.16 18.33 -13.03
N ASP A 844 55.51 18.27 -11.86
CA ASP A 844 56.16 18.11 -10.55
C ASP A 844 55.29 17.21 -9.62
N PRO A 845 55.83 16.12 -9.04
CA PRO A 845 55.15 15.38 -7.99
C PRO A 845 55.26 16.09 -6.63
N GLY A 846 54.26 15.93 -5.75
CA GLY A 846 54.33 16.38 -4.35
C GLY A 846 54.02 17.85 -4.12
N GLN A 847 53.05 18.41 -4.84
CA GLN A 847 52.68 19.82 -4.76
C GLN A 847 51.88 20.15 -3.51
N GLN A 848 51.95 21.40 -3.04
CA GLN A 848 51.17 21.86 -1.89
C GLN A 848 50.00 22.71 -2.37
N LEU A 849 48.82 22.49 -1.81
CA LEU A 849 47.66 23.34 -2.05
C LEU A 849 47.19 23.97 -0.74
N ASP A 850 47.41 25.28 -0.60
CA ASP A 850 47.04 26.02 0.59
C ASP A 850 45.74 26.80 0.38
N LEU A 851 44.62 26.25 0.87
CA LEU A 851 43.31 26.89 0.83
C LEU A 851 42.92 27.49 2.19
N SER A 852 43.89 27.72 3.09
CA SER A 852 43.64 28.18 4.46
C SER A 852 43.02 29.57 4.57
N GLN A 853 43.02 30.35 3.48
CA GLN A 853 42.46 31.70 3.41
C GLN A 853 41.10 31.75 2.68
N MET A 854 40.50 30.60 2.35
CA MET A 854 39.35 30.49 1.44
C MET A 854 38.03 30.16 2.15
N GLY A 855 37.61 31.00 3.11
CA GLY A 855 36.48 30.74 4.02
C GLY A 855 35.10 30.70 3.36
N LYS A 856 35.03 31.02 2.07
CA LYS A 856 33.81 30.91 1.26
C LYS A 856 33.66 29.56 0.56
N LEU A 857 34.66 28.68 0.60
CA LEU A 857 34.56 27.35 -0.01
C LEU A 857 33.43 26.54 0.63
N ARG A 858 32.71 25.82 -0.23
CA ARG A 858 31.60 24.92 0.09
C ARG A 858 31.79 23.55 -0.54
N SER A 859 32.46 23.49 -1.68
CA SER A 859 32.81 22.24 -2.36
C SER A 859 34.21 22.32 -2.96
N ILE A 860 35.00 21.26 -2.75
CA ILE A 860 36.31 21.08 -3.37
C ILE A 860 36.31 19.72 -4.07
N SER A 861 36.73 19.69 -5.32
CA SER A 861 36.92 18.47 -6.10
C SER A 861 38.30 18.48 -6.76
N ILE A 862 39.16 17.57 -6.32
CA ILE A 862 40.49 17.39 -6.87
C ILE A 862 40.54 15.97 -7.45
N ASP A 863 40.86 15.86 -8.73
CA ASP A 863 40.97 14.60 -9.45
C ASP A 863 42.35 14.49 -10.12
N ARG A 864 43.04 13.35 -9.92
CA ARG A 864 44.33 13.04 -10.57
C ARG A 864 45.44 14.09 -10.34
N LEU A 865 45.52 14.69 -9.15
CA LEU A 865 46.67 15.53 -8.77
C LEU A 865 47.59 14.82 -7.75
N SER A 866 48.89 15.08 -7.84
CA SER A 866 49.89 14.57 -6.90
C SER A 866 50.20 15.64 -5.84
N LEU A 867 49.48 15.60 -4.71
CA LEU A 867 49.58 16.59 -3.64
C LEU A 867 50.36 16.03 -2.44
N SER A 868 51.39 16.74 -1.97
CA SER A 868 52.04 16.40 -0.70
C SER A 868 51.23 16.89 0.51
N SER A 869 50.42 17.95 0.34
CA SER A 869 49.57 18.48 1.41
C SER A 869 48.40 19.30 0.86
N LEU A 870 47.31 19.31 1.63
CA LEU A 870 46.16 20.18 1.45
C LEU A 870 45.87 20.89 2.77
N ALA A 871 46.03 22.21 2.80
CA ALA A 871 45.64 23.02 3.95
C ALA A 871 44.25 23.62 3.74
N LEU A 872 43.40 23.53 4.76
CA LEU A 872 42.04 24.06 4.78
C LEU A 872 41.91 25.11 5.88
N GLU A 873 40.99 26.05 5.73
CA GLU A 873 40.71 27.06 6.76
C GLU A 873 40.12 26.40 8.03
N GLU A 874 40.44 26.95 9.20
CA GLU A 874 39.88 26.52 10.48
C GLU A 874 38.39 26.93 10.59
N ASP A 875 37.54 26.05 11.11
CA ASP A 875 36.08 26.24 11.21
C ASP A 875 35.37 26.66 9.90
N ASN A 876 35.81 26.08 8.78
CA ASN A 876 35.28 26.37 7.45
C ASN A 876 33.87 25.80 7.20
N TRP A 877 33.24 26.34 6.15
CA TRP A 877 31.89 25.99 5.68
C TRP A 877 31.86 24.87 4.62
N LEU A 878 32.95 24.09 4.50
CA LEU A 878 33.05 23.04 3.49
C LEU A 878 32.00 21.96 3.75
N SER A 879 31.18 21.71 2.75
CA SER A 879 30.10 20.71 2.80
C SER A 879 30.45 19.43 2.03
N SER A 880 31.31 19.54 1.02
CA SER A 880 31.75 18.42 0.18
C SER A 880 33.24 18.52 -0.14
N LEU A 881 33.96 17.42 0.02
CA LEU A 881 35.37 17.28 -0.35
C LEU A 881 35.56 15.98 -1.14
N SER A 882 36.13 16.09 -2.34
CA SER A 882 36.52 14.96 -3.18
C SER A 882 38.00 15.07 -3.54
N LEU A 883 38.77 14.01 -3.29
CA LEU A 883 40.21 13.90 -3.57
C LEU A 883 40.49 12.67 -4.44
N THR A 884 39.69 12.47 -5.48
CA THR A 884 39.68 11.22 -6.27
C THR A 884 40.99 11.01 -7.01
N ASN A 885 41.52 9.78 -7.00
CA ASN A 885 42.78 9.41 -7.66
C ASN A 885 43.95 10.36 -7.36
N SER A 886 43.91 11.01 -6.20
CA SER A 886 44.91 12.00 -5.80
C SER A 886 45.86 11.37 -4.79
N GLN A 887 47.15 11.54 -5.01
CA GLN A 887 48.16 11.02 -4.09
C GLN A 887 48.27 12.03 -2.96
N LEU A 888 47.85 11.63 -1.76
CA LEU A 888 47.95 12.41 -0.52
C LEU A 888 48.16 11.42 0.63
N ASP A 889 49.19 11.65 1.45
CA ASP A 889 49.57 10.73 2.54
C ASP A 889 48.83 11.05 3.85
N GLU A 890 48.48 12.32 4.08
CA GLU A 890 47.78 12.78 5.28
C GLU A 890 46.73 13.85 4.94
N LEU A 891 45.61 13.84 5.67
CA LEU A 891 44.53 14.81 5.51
C LEU A 891 43.98 15.25 6.87
N ASP A 892 44.12 16.53 7.20
CA ASP A 892 43.52 17.13 8.39
C ASP A 892 42.15 17.73 8.07
N LEU A 893 41.09 17.18 8.67
CA LEU A 893 39.71 17.65 8.55
C LEU A 893 39.20 18.35 9.81
N SER A 894 40.07 18.63 10.78
CA SER A 894 39.70 19.25 12.05
C SER A 894 39.04 20.62 11.90
N GLY A 895 39.45 21.38 10.87
CA GLY A 895 38.88 22.66 10.49
C GLY A 895 37.57 22.59 9.68
N SER A 896 37.05 21.40 9.35
CA SER A 896 35.88 21.24 8.45
C SER A 896 34.65 20.65 9.17
N PRO A 897 34.13 21.26 10.25
CA PRO A 897 33.11 20.64 11.10
C PRO A 897 31.76 20.41 10.40
N PHE A 898 31.45 21.16 9.34
CA PHE A 898 30.19 21.09 8.58
C PHE A 898 30.24 20.16 7.36
N LEU A 899 31.32 19.40 7.18
CA LEU A 899 31.49 18.46 6.08
C LEU A 899 30.38 17.40 6.11
N LYS A 900 29.66 17.23 5.00
CA LYS A 900 28.58 16.24 4.83
C LYS A 900 28.97 15.07 3.96
N SER A 901 29.79 15.31 2.94
CA SER A 901 30.25 14.29 2.00
C SER A 901 31.76 14.33 1.85
N LEU A 902 32.39 13.16 1.98
CA LEU A 902 33.82 12.97 1.80
C LEU A 902 34.06 11.82 0.81
N ASN A 903 34.78 12.10 -0.28
CA ASN A 903 35.20 11.12 -1.26
C ASN A 903 36.73 11.07 -1.36
N LEU A 904 37.30 9.92 -1.01
CA LEU A 904 38.72 9.60 -0.97
C LEU A 904 39.06 8.43 -1.91
N GLU A 905 38.22 8.16 -2.90
CA GLU A 905 38.42 7.09 -3.88
C GLU A 905 39.80 7.18 -4.55
N GLY A 906 40.52 6.07 -4.61
CA GLY A 906 41.84 6.01 -5.25
C GLY A 906 42.96 6.80 -4.55
N THR A 907 42.78 7.19 -3.28
CA THR A 907 43.82 7.86 -2.49
C THR A 907 44.76 6.88 -1.79
N HIS A 908 45.92 7.36 -1.33
CA HIS A 908 46.91 6.60 -0.56
C HIS A 908 46.79 6.81 0.96
N LEU A 909 45.71 7.46 1.41
CA LEU A 909 45.49 7.72 2.84
C LEU A 909 45.34 6.40 3.59
N THR A 910 46.11 6.22 4.65
CA THR A 910 46.07 5.00 5.49
C THR A 910 45.10 5.11 6.66
N SER A 911 44.83 6.33 7.13
CA SER A 911 43.89 6.59 8.21
C SER A 911 43.15 7.92 8.02
N ILE A 912 41.97 8.04 8.63
CA ILE A 912 41.24 9.31 8.70
C ILE A 912 40.66 9.52 10.10
N ASN A 913 40.80 10.75 10.63
CA ASN A 913 40.19 11.16 11.89
C ASN A 913 38.97 12.05 11.63
N LEU A 914 37.80 11.60 12.07
CA LEU A 914 36.51 12.27 11.85
C LEU A 914 35.98 13.00 13.09
N GLN A 915 36.76 13.13 14.17
CA GLN A 915 36.31 13.62 15.49
C GLN A 915 35.53 14.95 15.45
N ARG A 916 35.85 15.84 14.51
CA ARG A 916 35.22 17.17 14.36
C ARG A 916 34.08 17.18 13.33
N ASN A 917 33.97 16.17 12.46
CA ASN A 917 33.08 16.16 11.30
C ASN A 917 31.72 15.51 11.63
N LYS A 918 31.04 16.01 12.67
CA LYS A 918 29.80 15.41 13.20
C LYS A 918 28.64 15.39 12.22
N PHE A 919 28.65 16.29 11.23
CA PHE A 919 27.63 16.37 10.18
C PHE A 919 27.94 15.48 8.97
N LEU A 920 29.03 14.71 8.98
CA LEU A 920 29.36 13.82 7.88
C LEU A 920 28.28 12.75 7.76
N GLU A 921 27.65 12.68 6.59
CA GLU A 921 26.59 11.74 6.26
C GLU A 921 27.11 10.61 5.36
N ARG A 922 28.12 10.91 4.54
CA ARG A 922 28.67 9.99 3.53
C ARG A 922 30.20 10.01 3.50
N LEU A 923 30.80 8.83 3.60
CA LEU A 923 32.22 8.59 3.35
C LEU A 923 32.36 7.52 2.25
N ARG A 924 33.08 7.87 1.17
CA ARG A 924 33.52 6.94 0.14
C ARG A 924 35.04 6.91 0.10
N ALA A 925 35.64 5.72 0.11
CA ALA A 925 37.09 5.53 0.00
C ALA A 925 37.41 4.27 -0.81
N ASN A 926 36.69 4.08 -1.91
CA ASN A 926 36.84 2.90 -2.76
C ASN A 926 38.23 2.84 -3.40
N ASN A 927 38.79 1.65 -3.56
CA ASN A 927 40.12 1.45 -4.15
C ASN A 927 41.21 2.32 -3.51
N SER A 928 41.11 2.59 -2.20
CA SER A 928 42.08 3.37 -1.43
C SER A 928 42.97 2.47 -0.56
N GLN A 929 43.83 3.07 0.26
CA GLN A 929 44.62 2.38 1.28
C GLN A 929 44.10 2.63 2.71
N LEU A 930 42.85 3.11 2.84
CA LEU A 930 42.27 3.51 4.12
C LEU A 930 42.01 2.32 5.02
N ALA A 931 42.97 2.02 5.89
CA ALA A 931 42.94 0.90 6.83
C ALA A 931 42.27 1.26 8.17
N GLU A 932 42.19 2.54 8.54
CA GLU A 932 41.67 2.98 9.85
C GLU A 932 40.76 4.22 9.78
N ILE A 933 39.63 4.17 10.50
CA ILE A 933 38.72 5.31 10.71
C ILE A 933 38.61 5.57 12.21
N THR A 934 38.98 6.77 12.65
CA THR A 934 38.97 7.16 14.08
C THR A 934 38.05 8.36 14.35
N GLY A 935 37.73 8.58 15.63
CA GLY A 935 37.01 9.78 16.08
C GLY A 935 35.49 9.74 15.92
N VAL A 936 34.91 8.68 15.34
CA VAL A 936 33.46 8.50 15.24
C VAL A 936 32.84 8.30 16.62
N THR A 937 31.73 8.96 16.88
CA THR A 937 30.92 8.89 18.12
C THR A 937 29.44 8.83 17.75
N GLU A 938 28.58 8.41 18.67
CA GLU A 938 27.12 8.34 18.46
C GLU A 938 26.47 9.67 18.00
N LYS A 939 27.14 10.81 18.17
CA LYS A 939 26.67 12.12 17.70
C LYS A 939 26.87 12.36 16.20
N HIS A 940 27.59 11.48 15.50
CA HIS A 940 27.84 11.61 14.06
C HIS A 940 26.62 11.19 13.25
N LYS A 941 26.37 11.90 12.14
CA LYS A 941 25.30 11.60 11.19
C LYS A 941 25.68 10.58 10.10
N LEU A 942 26.80 9.86 10.28
CA LEU A 942 27.37 9.02 9.24
C LEU A 942 26.43 7.86 8.93
N ALA A 943 25.85 7.90 7.74
CA ALA A 943 24.76 7.04 7.32
C ALA A 943 25.23 6.07 6.22
N HIS A 944 26.15 6.51 5.36
CA HIS A 944 26.67 5.74 4.23
C HIS A 944 28.19 5.62 4.30
N LEU A 945 28.68 4.38 4.37
CA LEU A 945 30.10 4.05 4.42
C LEU A 945 30.44 3.07 3.29
N ASP A 946 31.19 3.56 2.30
CA ASP A 946 31.62 2.79 1.13
C ASP A 946 33.15 2.68 1.12
N LEU A 947 33.65 1.49 1.42
CA LEU A 947 35.07 1.19 1.65
C LEU A 947 35.52 0.02 0.77
N GLN A 948 34.94 -0.16 -0.41
CA GLN A 948 35.32 -1.25 -1.31
C GLN A 948 36.83 -1.23 -1.59
N SER A 949 37.51 -2.35 -1.41
CA SER A 949 38.94 -2.51 -1.68
C SER A 949 39.84 -1.48 -0.96
N ALA A 950 39.47 -1.04 0.26
CA ALA A 950 40.16 0.00 1.03
C ALA A 950 41.29 -0.52 1.96
N GLN A 951 41.52 -1.83 2.04
CA GLN A 951 42.47 -2.48 2.97
C GLN A 951 42.02 -2.51 4.45
N ILE A 952 40.71 -2.51 4.71
CA ILE A 952 40.15 -2.62 6.07
C ILE A 952 40.36 -4.04 6.62
N GLU A 953 41.19 -4.18 7.65
CA GLU A 953 41.36 -5.44 8.38
C GLU A 953 40.40 -5.57 9.57
N TYR A 954 40.01 -4.45 10.18
CA TYR A 954 39.13 -4.38 11.35
C TYR A 954 38.29 -3.09 11.32
N LEU A 955 37.02 -3.17 11.72
CA LEU A 955 36.12 -2.03 11.84
C LEU A 955 35.23 -2.16 13.08
N ASP A 956 35.38 -1.24 14.04
CA ASP A 956 34.50 -1.15 15.21
C ASP A 956 33.26 -0.32 14.88
N LEU A 957 32.10 -0.98 14.83
CA LEU A 957 30.81 -0.35 14.52
C LEU A 957 30.09 0.25 15.75
N THR A 958 30.67 0.20 16.95
CA THR A 958 30.03 0.62 18.21
C THR A 958 29.44 2.02 18.17
N ASN A 959 30.13 2.95 17.50
CA ASN A 959 29.72 4.36 17.43
C ASN A 959 28.95 4.73 16.14
N PHE A 960 28.71 3.78 15.25
CA PHE A 960 28.07 3.98 13.94
C PHE A 960 26.54 3.80 14.02
N VAL A 961 25.91 4.40 15.02
CA VAL A 961 24.49 4.17 15.37
C VAL A 961 23.49 4.59 14.29
N ASN A 962 23.87 5.52 13.41
CA ASN A 962 23.05 6.02 12.29
C ASN A 962 23.39 5.37 10.94
N LEU A 963 24.35 4.43 10.91
CA LEU A 963 24.81 3.80 9.67
C LEU A 963 23.71 2.91 9.10
N TYR A 964 23.26 3.20 7.88
CA TYR A 964 22.25 2.41 7.18
C TYR A 964 22.84 1.55 6.05
N TYR A 965 23.96 1.98 5.46
CA TYR A 965 24.64 1.30 4.35
C TYR A 965 26.13 1.12 4.65
N LEU A 966 26.60 -0.12 4.53
CA LEU A 966 28.00 -0.51 4.69
C LEU A 966 28.45 -1.36 3.50
N ASN A 967 29.48 -0.91 2.80
CA ASN A 967 30.18 -1.70 1.79
C ASN A 967 31.64 -1.93 2.18
N LEU A 968 31.99 -3.20 2.36
CA LEU A 968 33.33 -3.70 2.69
C LEU A 968 33.81 -4.74 1.67
N ASP A 969 33.26 -4.75 0.47
CA ASP A 969 33.69 -5.63 -0.61
C ASP A 969 35.21 -5.59 -0.82
N GLU A 970 35.82 -6.75 -1.07
CA GLU A 970 37.24 -6.92 -1.39
C GLU A 970 38.21 -6.37 -0.31
N ASN A 971 37.80 -6.37 0.96
CA ASN A 971 38.67 -6.05 2.10
C ASN A 971 39.23 -7.30 2.80
N PRO A 972 40.41 -7.20 3.44
CA PRO A 972 41.03 -8.30 4.20
C PRO A 972 40.38 -8.57 5.58
N ILE A 973 39.14 -8.12 5.81
CA ILE A 973 38.43 -8.27 7.10
C ILE A 973 38.14 -9.74 7.41
N LEU A 974 38.53 -10.17 8.62
CA LEU A 974 38.37 -11.56 9.07
C LEU A 974 37.11 -11.77 9.91
N ASP A 975 36.71 -10.79 10.72
CA ASP A 975 35.55 -10.88 11.60
C ASP A 975 34.82 -9.54 11.64
N LEU A 976 33.49 -9.56 11.68
CA LEU A 976 32.68 -8.34 11.76
C LEU A 976 31.51 -8.53 12.74
N ASP A 977 31.36 -7.59 13.67
CA ASP A 977 30.19 -7.49 14.54
C ASP A 977 29.32 -6.30 14.13
N ILE A 978 28.16 -6.59 13.53
CA ILE A 978 27.18 -5.58 13.13
C ILE A 978 26.14 -5.31 14.22
N SER A 979 26.19 -6.02 15.35
CA SER A 979 25.26 -5.86 16.48
C SER A 979 25.11 -4.42 16.99
N PRO A 980 26.17 -3.58 17.02
CA PRO A 980 26.03 -2.21 17.49
C PRO A 980 25.38 -1.24 16.49
N ALA A 981 25.40 -1.56 15.19
CA ALA A 981 24.89 -0.71 14.11
C ALA A 981 23.37 -0.89 13.91
N LYS A 982 22.58 -0.39 14.86
CA LYS A 982 21.13 -0.65 14.97
C LYS A 982 20.26 -0.12 13.81
N ALA A 983 20.79 0.78 12.99
CA ALA A 983 20.10 1.33 11.82
C ALA A 983 20.50 0.65 10.50
N LEU A 984 21.42 -0.33 10.54
CA LEU A 984 22.02 -0.92 9.36
C LEU A 984 21.00 -1.75 8.58
N GLN A 985 20.85 -1.47 7.28
CA GLN A 985 19.90 -2.14 6.40
C GLN A 985 20.61 -2.94 5.31
N THR A 986 21.68 -2.37 4.74
CA THR A 986 22.43 -2.99 3.64
C THR A 986 23.88 -3.23 4.04
N VAL A 987 24.35 -4.46 3.86
CA VAL A 987 25.72 -4.88 4.15
C VAL A 987 26.29 -5.67 2.96
N ASN A 988 27.38 -5.17 2.38
CA ASN A 988 28.11 -5.83 1.30
C ASN A 988 29.51 -6.25 1.78
N LEU A 989 29.82 -7.54 1.66
CA LEU A 989 31.03 -8.21 2.16
C LEU A 989 31.61 -9.18 1.11
N ARG A 990 31.43 -8.88 -0.17
CA ARG A 990 31.84 -9.75 -1.28
C ARG A 990 33.36 -9.93 -1.30
N LYS A 991 33.80 -11.16 -1.60
CA LYS A 991 35.22 -11.54 -1.71
C LYS A 991 36.06 -11.14 -0.49
N THR A 992 35.47 -11.17 0.70
CA THR A 992 36.20 -10.98 1.97
C THR A 992 36.65 -12.33 2.54
N PRO A 993 37.80 -12.41 3.24
CA PRO A 993 38.21 -13.62 3.95
C PRO A 993 37.44 -13.85 5.26
N LEU A 994 36.22 -13.30 5.37
CA LEU A 994 35.40 -13.25 6.58
C LEU A 994 35.10 -14.66 7.10
N ARG A 995 35.33 -14.88 8.39
CA ARG A 995 35.13 -16.14 9.12
C ARG A 995 33.96 -16.08 10.09
N SER A 996 33.69 -14.91 10.66
CA SER A 996 32.59 -14.69 11.60
C SER A 996 31.83 -13.39 11.29
N LEU A 997 30.50 -13.48 11.31
CA LEU A 997 29.59 -12.34 11.25
C LEU A 997 28.63 -12.44 12.45
N LEU A 998 28.67 -11.44 13.33
CA LEU A 998 27.79 -11.36 14.52
C LEU A 998 26.70 -10.31 14.30
N ALA A 999 25.47 -10.67 14.70
CA ALA A 999 24.31 -9.78 14.68
C ALA A 999 23.47 -9.97 15.96
N THR A 1000 22.65 -8.98 16.28
CA THR A 1000 21.82 -8.95 17.50
C THR A 1000 20.33 -9.08 17.21
N GLU A 1001 19.57 -9.48 18.24
CA GLU A 1001 18.11 -9.56 18.16
C GLU A 1001 17.51 -8.21 17.79
N GLY A 1002 16.61 -8.22 16.81
CA GLY A 1002 16.00 -6.99 16.28
C GLY A 1002 16.84 -6.27 15.23
N SER A 1003 17.85 -6.95 14.64
CA SER A 1003 18.61 -6.43 13.50
C SER A 1003 17.68 -5.92 12.39
N THR A 1004 17.99 -4.73 11.87
CA THR A 1004 17.26 -4.05 10.80
C THR A 1004 17.76 -4.42 9.39
N VAL A 1005 18.74 -5.32 9.29
CA VAL A 1005 19.34 -5.71 8.00
C VAL A 1005 18.28 -6.33 7.10
N THR A 1006 18.11 -5.74 5.92
CA THR A 1006 17.19 -6.21 4.87
C THR A 1006 17.94 -6.81 3.68
N SER A 1007 19.21 -6.47 3.47
CA SER A 1007 20.04 -6.95 2.38
C SER A 1007 21.45 -7.28 2.85
N LEU A 1008 21.88 -8.52 2.61
CA LEU A 1008 23.21 -9.02 2.98
C LEU A 1008 23.86 -9.74 1.80
N ASP A 1009 25.01 -9.25 1.34
CA ASP A 1009 25.81 -9.88 0.30
C ASP A 1009 27.14 -10.40 0.85
N LEU A 1010 27.30 -11.73 0.80
CA LEU A 1010 28.45 -12.51 1.25
C LEU A 1010 29.09 -13.30 0.09
N THR A 1011 28.89 -12.87 -1.16
CA THR A 1011 29.43 -13.53 -2.36
C THR A 1011 30.93 -13.84 -2.19
N SER A 1012 31.34 -15.08 -2.41
CA SER A 1012 32.74 -15.53 -2.34
C SER A 1012 33.44 -15.25 -0.98
N SER A 1013 32.67 -15.14 0.10
CA SER A 1013 33.22 -15.07 1.47
C SER A 1013 33.78 -16.42 1.92
N LYS A 1014 34.65 -16.41 2.95
CA LYS A 1014 35.23 -17.62 3.55
C LYS A 1014 34.47 -18.11 4.78
N LEU A 1015 33.20 -17.72 4.89
CA LEU A 1015 32.34 -18.06 6.00
C LEU A 1015 31.94 -19.54 5.91
N THR A 1016 32.10 -20.29 7.01
CA THR A 1016 31.69 -21.70 7.08
C THR A 1016 30.35 -21.90 7.79
N GLN A 1017 29.92 -20.92 8.60
CA GLN A 1017 28.64 -20.90 9.31
C GLN A 1017 28.05 -19.50 9.32
N LEU A 1018 26.75 -19.37 9.03
CA LEU A 1018 26.02 -18.11 9.09
C LEU A 1018 24.77 -18.27 9.98
N ASN A 1019 24.66 -17.45 11.03
CA ASN A 1019 23.47 -17.40 11.85
C ASN A 1019 22.57 -16.21 11.44
N THR A 1020 21.52 -16.50 10.66
CA THR A 1020 20.55 -15.49 10.20
C THR A 1020 19.35 -15.32 11.14
N SER A 1021 19.26 -16.07 12.25
CA SER A 1021 18.09 -16.08 13.16
C SER A 1021 17.75 -14.72 13.76
N GLN A 1022 18.78 -13.86 13.87
CA GLN A 1022 18.66 -12.51 14.41
C GLN A 1022 18.26 -11.47 13.35
N MET A 1023 18.34 -11.81 12.06
CA MET A 1023 18.10 -10.94 10.91
C MET A 1023 16.68 -11.14 10.34
N LYS A 1024 15.66 -11.00 11.19
CA LYS A 1024 14.25 -11.31 10.82
C LYS A 1024 13.67 -10.39 9.73
N GLN A 1025 14.31 -9.25 9.47
CA GLN A 1025 13.92 -8.31 8.40
C GLN A 1025 14.58 -8.60 7.05
N LEU A 1026 15.40 -9.66 6.94
CA LEU A 1026 16.15 -9.98 5.73
C LEU A 1026 15.19 -10.27 4.57
N THR A 1027 15.40 -9.56 3.45
CA THR A 1027 14.63 -9.70 2.20
C THR A 1027 15.51 -10.19 1.05
N HIS A 1028 16.81 -9.90 1.08
CA HIS A 1028 17.78 -10.33 0.07
C HIS A 1028 19.01 -10.91 0.76
N LEU A 1029 19.39 -12.13 0.38
CA LEU A 1029 20.59 -12.80 0.85
C LEU A 1029 21.38 -13.36 -0.34
N THR A 1030 22.63 -12.93 -0.49
CA THR A 1030 23.56 -13.52 -1.45
C THR A 1030 24.69 -14.20 -0.68
N VAL A 1031 24.86 -15.50 -0.91
CA VAL A 1031 25.94 -16.36 -0.35
C VAL A 1031 26.62 -17.18 -1.45
N GLU A 1032 26.52 -16.74 -2.71
CA GLU A 1032 27.13 -17.38 -3.88
C GLU A 1032 28.62 -17.64 -3.67
N GLY A 1033 29.10 -18.85 -3.96
CA GLY A 1033 30.53 -19.19 -3.85
C GLY A 1033 31.10 -19.16 -2.43
N SER A 1034 30.24 -19.13 -1.40
CA SER A 1034 30.66 -19.21 0.01
C SER A 1034 31.03 -20.64 0.43
N ASP A 1035 31.77 -20.75 1.53
CA ASP A 1035 32.21 -22.02 2.11
C ASP A 1035 31.19 -22.62 3.12
N LEU A 1036 29.92 -22.17 3.08
CA LEU A 1036 28.84 -22.61 3.96
C LEU A 1036 28.46 -24.08 3.72
N SER A 1037 28.37 -24.89 4.79
CA SER A 1037 27.88 -26.27 4.72
C SER A 1037 26.37 -26.42 4.95
N GLU A 1038 25.79 -25.49 5.71
CA GLU A 1038 24.38 -25.47 6.08
C GLU A 1038 23.85 -24.03 6.07
N LEU A 1039 22.56 -23.87 5.77
CA LEU A 1039 21.87 -22.59 5.80
C LEU A 1039 20.43 -22.75 6.33
N ASP A 1040 20.18 -22.22 7.52
CA ASP A 1040 18.85 -22.23 8.14
C ASP A 1040 18.17 -20.86 7.98
N LEU A 1041 17.14 -20.79 7.14
CA LEU A 1041 16.36 -19.58 6.86
C LEU A 1041 14.99 -19.58 7.53
N THR A 1042 14.72 -20.51 8.45
CA THR A 1042 13.39 -20.69 9.06
C THR A 1042 12.85 -19.43 9.74
N ASN A 1043 13.74 -18.57 10.24
CA ASN A 1043 13.38 -17.31 10.92
C ASN A 1043 13.29 -16.09 9.97
N ASN A 1044 13.67 -16.24 8.69
CA ASN A 1044 13.73 -15.15 7.73
C ASN A 1044 12.46 -15.10 6.87
N ILE A 1045 11.30 -14.98 7.53
CA ILE A 1045 9.97 -15.05 6.90
C ILE A 1045 9.70 -13.96 5.85
N LYS A 1046 10.52 -12.91 5.81
CA LYS A 1046 10.46 -11.81 4.83
C LYS A 1046 11.42 -12.00 3.65
N LEU A 1047 12.15 -13.11 3.57
CA LEU A 1047 13.13 -13.34 2.52
C LEU A 1047 12.42 -13.47 1.17
N ARG A 1048 12.90 -12.74 0.17
CA ARG A 1048 12.36 -12.70 -1.20
C ARG A 1048 13.36 -13.20 -2.22
N SER A 1049 14.64 -12.90 -2.05
CA SER A 1049 15.70 -13.35 -2.95
C SER A 1049 16.81 -14.08 -2.19
N LEU A 1050 17.21 -15.23 -2.72
CA LEU A 1050 18.34 -16.01 -2.24
C LEU A 1050 19.23 -16.39 -3.43
N GLU A 1051 20.45 -15.87 -3.43
CA GLU A 1051 21.49 -16.23 -4.41
C GLU A 1051 22.59 -17.00 -3.70
N GLY A 1052 22.51 -18.33 -3.69
CA GLY A 1052 23.43 -19.22 -3.00
C GLY A 1052 24.08 -20.24 -3.91
N SER A 1053 24.31 -19.91 -5.19
CA SER A 1053 24.88 -20.84 -6.17
C SER A 1053 26.38 -21.11 -5.96
N ALA A 1054 26.90 -22.16 -6.60
CA ALA A 1054 28.32 -22.53 -6.64
C ALA A 1054 29.01 -22.66 -5.26
N GLY A 1055 28.28 -23.08 -4.22
CA GLY A 1055 28.76 -23.20 -2.84
C GLY A 1055 29.06 -24.63 -2.38
N LYS A 1056 29.01 -24.84 -1.05
CA LYS A 1056 29.24 -26.14 -0.40
C LYS A 1056 28.05 -26.62 0.42
N LEU A 1057 26.86 -26.07 0.18
CA LEU A 1057 25.67 -26.38 0.97
C LEU A 1057 25.31 -27.85 0.83
N THR A 1058 25.22 -28.55 1.96
CA THR A 1058 24.73 -29.92 2.08
C THR A 1058 23.31 -29.98 2.63
N HIS A 1059 22.87 -28.91 3.30
CA HIS A 1059 21.54 -28.76 3.87
C HIS A 1059 21.05 -27.30 3.77
N VAL A 1060 19.76 -27.13 3.49
CA VAL A 1060 19.06 -25.85 3.51
C VAL A 1060 17.68 -26.03 4.12
N SER A 1061 17.28 -25.10 4.99
CA SER A 1061 15.92 -25.03 5.54
C SER A 1061 15.27 -23.71 5.14
N PHE A 1062 14.06 -23.75 4.61
CA PHE A 1062 13.33 -22.58 4.10
C PHE A 1062 12.41 -21.96 5.17
N PRO A 1063 12.09 -20.65 5.07
CA PRO A 1063 11.10 -20.02 5.93
C PRO A 1063 9.69 -20.56 5.66
N ALA A 1064 8.88 -20.71 6.71
CA ALA A 1064 7.44 -20.86 6.59
C ALA A 1064 6.81 -19.46 6.52
N THR A 1065 6.43 -19.02 5.33
CA THR A 1065 5.81 -17.71 5.10
C THR A 1065 4.63 -17.85 4.15
N THR A 1066 3.55 -17.11 4.42
CA THR A 1066 2.35 -17.03 3.58
C THR A 1066 2.37 -15.81 2.66
N GLU A 1067 3.45 -15.01 2.67
CA GLU A 1067 3.56 -13.82 1.82
C GLU A 1067 3.87 -14.23 0.36
N THR A 1068 2.96 -13.91 -0.56
CA THR A 1068 3.01 -14.31 -1.98
C THR A 1068 3.88 -13.40 -2.88
N PHE A 1069 4.96 -12.80 -2.34
CA PHE A 1069 5.85 -11.97 -3.15
C PHE A 1069 6.71 -12.85 -4.08
N TRP A 1070 7.27 -12.27 -5.16
CA TRP A 1070 8.19 -12.99 -6.03
C TRP A 1070 9.40 -13.53 -5.26
N LEU A 1071 9.35 -14.84 -4.95
CA LEU A 1071 10.45 -15.56 -4.32
C LEU A 1071 11.37 -16.13 -5.40
N ASN A 1072 12.63 -15.73 -5.40
CA ASN A 1072 13.63 -16.20 -6.35
C ASN A 1072 14.83 -16.79 -5.63
N TYR A 1073 14.93 -18.12 -5.62
CA TYR A 1073 15.97 -18.87 -4.93
C TYR A 1073 16.83 -19.64 -5.95
N ASP A 1074 18.10 -19.23 -6.07
CA ASP A 1074 19.12 -19.97 -6.80
C ASP A 1074 20.08 -20.65 -5.83
N LEU A 1075 20.05 -21.98 -5.81
CA LEU A 1075 20.90 -22.85 -4.99
C LEU A 1075 21.68 -23.84 -5.88
N SER A 1076 21.87 -23.50 -7.15
CA SER A 1076 22.54 -24.38 -8.11
C SER A 1076 24.03 -24.59 -7.80
N GLY A 1077 24.60 -25.74 -8.17
CA GLY A 1077 26.03 -25.99 -8.00
C GLY A 1077 26.47 -26.16 -6.54
N ASN A 1078 25.63 -26.77 -5.70
CA ASN A 1078 25.93 -27.10 -4.31
C ASN A 1078 26.08 -28.63 -4.10
N GLN A 1079 26.08 -29.08 -2.85
CA GLN A 1079 26.21 -30.49 -2.46
C GLN A 1079 24.92 -31.03 -1.82
N LEU A 1080 23.77 -30.47 -2.18
CA LEU A 1080 22.47 -30.86 -1.63
C LEU A 1080 22.12 -32.28 -2.13
N SER A 1081 21.84 -33.19 -1.19
CA SER A 1081 21.46 -34.58 -1.50
C SER A 1081 19.95 -34.81 -1.43
N SER A 1082 19.25 -33.99 -0.66
CA SER A 1082 17.80 -33.92 -0.59
C SER A 1082 17.34 -32.50 -0.30
N VAL A 1083 16.16 -32.12 -0.78
CA VAL A 1083 15.50 -30.83 -0.50
C VAL A 1083 14.02 -31.06 -0.22
N THR A 1084 13.50 -30.35 0.78
CA THR A 1084 12.08 -30.34 1.15
C THR A 1084 11.55 -28.90 1.15
N ILE A 1085 10.46 -28.65 0.42
CA ILE A 1085 9.74 -27.36 0.45
C ILE A 1085 8.55 -27.49 1.42
N PRO A 1086 8.39 -26.62 2.43
CA PRO A 1086 7.29 -26.68 3.39
C PRO A 1086 5.93 -26.31 2.75
N ALA A 1087 4.82 -26.78 3.35
CA ALA A 1087 3.47 -26.72 2.78
C ALA A 1087 3.00 -25.31 2.36
N ASP A 1088 3.26 -24.31 3.19
CA ASP A 1088 2.74 -22.96 2.98
C ASP A 1088 3.65 -22.07 2.09
N LEU A 1089 4.76 -22.62 1.58
CA LEU A 1089 5.74 -21.86 0.80
C LEU A 1089 5.55 -22.10 -0.71
N VAL A 1090 5.28 -21.01 -1.44
CA VAL A 1090 5.22 -21.02 -2.92
C VAL A 1090 6.36 -20.16 -3.47
N ILE A 1091 7.26 -20.78 -4.25
CA ILE A 1091 8.47 -20.12 -4.78
C ILE A 1091 8.31 -19.83 -6.27
N SER A 1092 8.36 -18.56 -6.69
CA SER A 1092 8.21 -18.25 -8.12
C SER A 1092 9.33 -18.82 -8.98
N LYS A 1093 10.60 -18.78 -8.52
CA LYS A 1093 11.73 -19.39 -9.23
C LYS A 1093 12.63 -20.13 -8.26
N LEU A 1094 12.76 -21.44 -8.47
CA LEU A 1094 13.66 -22.30 -7.71
C LEU A 1094 14.64 -23.00 -8.66
N ASN A 1095 15.92 -22.69 -8.51
CA ASN A 1095 17.00 -23.36 -9.23
C ASN A 1095 17.82 -24.23 -8.28
N LEU A 1096 17.74 -25.55 -8.49
CA LEU A 1096 18.46 -26.58 -7.72
C LEU A 1096 19.43 -27.37 -8.60
N SER A 1097 19.72 -26.88 -9.81
CA SER A 1097 20.58 -27.55 -10.79
C SER A 1097 21.97 -27.85 -10.24
N ASP A 1098 22.69 -28.80 -10.82
CA ASP A 1098 24.08 -29.12 -10.47
C ASP A 1098 24.28 -29.49 -8.98
N ASN A 1099 23.30 -30.17 -8.40
CA ASN A 1099 23.38 -30.75 -7.05
C ASN A 1099 23.25 -32.28 -7.12
N PRO A 1100 23.91 -33.04 -6.23
CA PRO A 1100 23.76 -34.50 -6.16
C PRO A 1100 22.42 -34.95 -5.53
N LEU A 1101 21.32 -34.27 -5.85
CA LEU A 1101 19.98 -34.51 -5.32
C LEU A 1101 19.47 -35.87 -5.76
N LYS A 1102 19.21 -36.76 -4.80
CA LYS A 1102 18.56 -38.07 -5.05
C LYS A 1102 17.07 -38.04 -4.79
N GLU A 1103 16.66 -37.17 -3.86
CA GLU A 1103 15.28 -37.02 -3.42
C GLU A 1103 14.89 -35.54 -3.45
N PHE A 1104 13.76 -35.24 -4.05
CA PHE A 1104 13.13 -33.93 -3.99
C PHE A 1104 11.69 -34.13 -3.53
N THR A 1105 11.32 -33.51 -2.41
CA THR A 1105 9.97 -33.57 -1.88
C THR A 1105 9.43 -32.16 -1.72
N SER A 1106 8.14 -31.98 -1.98
CA SER A 1106 7.49 -30.68 -1.81
C SER A 1106 6.13 -30.87 -1.20
N GLN A 1107 5.89 -30.18 -0.09
CA GLN A 1107 4.56 -29.97 0.44
C GLN A 1107 3.97 -28.65 -0.08
N GLY A 1108 4.82 -27.67 -0.39
CA GLY A 1108 4.46 -26.40 -1.03
C GLY A 1108 4.64 -26.43 -2.55
N GLY A 1109 4.84 -25.25 -3.15
CA GLY A 1109 4.85 -25.10 -4.62
C GLY A 1109 6.07 -24.34 -5.15
N ALA A 1110 6.29 -24.45 -6.46
CA ALA A 1110 7.13 -23.52 -7.20
C ALA A 1110 6.54 -23.26 -8.59
N GLU A 1111 6.61 -22.03 -9.11
CA GLU A 1111 6.12 -21.71 -10.47
C GLU A 1111 7.13 -22.14 -11.54
N SER A 1112 8.43 -22.02 -11.25
CA SER A 1112 9.51 -22.46 -12.13
C SER A 1112 10.54 -23.26 -11.34
N LEU A 1113 10.71 -24.54 -11.70
CA LEU A 1113 11.64 -25.46 -11.06
C LEU A 1113 12.73 -25.93 -12.04
N LYS A 1114 14.00 -25.78 -11.65
CA LYS A 1114 15.14 -26.34 -12.38
C LYS A 1114 15.89 -27.36 -11.54
N LEU A 1115 16.07 -28.55 -12.09
CA LEU A 1115 16.72 -29.72 -11.48
C LEU A 1115 17.78 -30.30 -12.43
N ASN A 1116 18.39 -29.48 -13.28
CA ASN A 1116 19.33 -29.94 -14.29
C ASN A 1116 20.55 -30.59 -13.64
N ASN A 1117 21.09 -31.65 -14.25
CA ASN A 1117 22.30 -32.33 -13.77
C ASN A 1117 22.20 -32.75 -12.28
N THR A 1118 21.03 -33.29 -11.90
CA THR A 1118 20.79 -33.89 -10.58
C THR A 1118 20.71 -35.42 -10.66
N LEU A 1119 20.60 -36.11 -9.52
CA LEU A 1119 20.54 -37.57 -9.43
C LEU A 1119 19.12 -38.10 -9.14
N VAL A 1120 18.08 -37.29 -9.39
CA VAL A 1120 16.69 -37.67 -9.13
C VAL A 1120 16.23 -38.69 -10.18
N GLU A 1121 15.82 -39.88 -9.74
CA GLU A 1121 15.37 -40.97 -10.61
C GLU A 1121 13.84 -41.02 -10.79
N ILE A 1122 13.09 -40.55 -9.79
CA ILE A 1122 11.62 -40.54 -9.75
C ILE A 1122 11.17 -39.18 -9.23
N LEU A 1123 10.21 -38.55 -9.92
CA LEU A 1123 9.71 -37.23 -9.56
C LEU A 1123 8.18 -37.17 -9.69
N ASP A 1124 7.50 -36.91 -8.57
CA ASP A 1124 6.04 -36.74 -8.51
C ASP A 1124 5.70 -35.30 -8.12
N LEU A 1125 5.19 -34.54 -9.09
CA LEU A 1125 4.86 -33.11 -8.95
C LEU A 1125 3.35 -32.85 -9.06
N ASN A 1126 2.51 -33.88 -8.96
CA ASN A 1126 1.06 -33.73 -9.14
C ASN A 1126 0.42 -32.72 -8.17
N THR A 1127 1.03 -32.52 -7.00
CA THR A 1127 0.55 -31.60 -5.97
C THR A 1127 1.01 -30.16 -6.17
N MET A 1128 1.90 -29.88 -7.13
CA MET A 1128 2.37 -28.52 -7.43
C MET A 1128 1.44 -27.81 -8.42
N SER A 1129 0.27 -27.37 -7.97
CA SER A 1129 -0.77 -26.77 -8.82
C SER A 1129 -0.35 -25.48 -9.55
N ASP A 1130 0.70 -24.80 -9.09
CA ASP A 1130 1.18 -23.54 -9.68
C ASP A 1130 2.40 -23.71 -10.59
N LEU A 1131 2.93 -24.93 -10.73
CA LEU A 1131 4.13 -25.17 -11.52
C LEU A 1131 3.85 -24.92 -12.99
N TYR A 1132 4.52 -23.92 -13.55
CA TYR A 1132 4.42 -23.45 -14.93
C TYR A 1132 5.59 -23.92 -15.80
N SER A 1133 6.80 -24.00 -15.23
CA SER A 1133 8.01 -24.42 -15.96
C SER A 1133 8.86 -25.43 -15.19
N LEU A 1134 9.30 -26.47 -15.89
CA LEU A 1134 10.18 -27.51 -15.37
C LEU A 1134 11.36 -27.76 -16.32
N ASP A 1135 12.57 -27.81 -15.78
CA ASP A 1135 13.78 -28.25 -16.48
C ASP A 1135 14.47 -29.37 -15.68
N VAL A 1136 14.59 -30.54 -16.29
CA VAL A 1136 15.17 -31.78 -15.72
C VAL A 1136 16.26 -32.34 -16.62
N THR A 1137 16.94 -31.47 -17.35
CA THR A 1137 17.97 -31.83 -18.32
C THR A 1137 19.15 -32.56 -17.63
N GLN A 1138 19.67 -33.61 -18.25
CA GLN A 1138 20.81 -34.43 -17.77
C GLN A 1138 20.56 -35.09 -16.41
N THR A 1139 19.34 -35.54 -16.16
CA THR A 1139 18.98 -36.31 -14.95
C THR A 1139 18.78 -37.80 -15.28
N PRO A 1140 19.02 -38.73 -14.34
CA PRO A 1140 18.69 -40.15 -14.54
C PRO A 1140 17.18 -40.44 -14.42
N LEU A 1141 16.34 -39.40 -14.47
CA LEU A 1141 14.90 -39.44 -14.25
C LEU A 1141 14.23 -40.42 -15.23
N SER A 1142 13.56 -41.42 -14.68
CA SER A 1142 12.88 -42.49 -15.43
C SER A 1142 11.36 -42.46 -15.28
N GLU A 1143 10.87 -41.96 -14.15
CA GLU A 1143 9.45 -41.75 -13.88
C GLU A 1143 9.18 -40.29 -13.51
N LEU A 1144 8.29 -39.63 -14.26
CA LEU A 1144 7.90 -38.25 -14.05
C LEU A 1144 6.36 -38.13 -14.05
N LYS A 1145 5.79 -37.61 -12.97
CA LYS A 1145 4.38 -37.19 -12.90
C LYS A 1145 4.30 -35.68 -12.76
N ILE A 1146 3.47 -35.06 -13.59
CA ILE A 1146 3.38 -33.60 -13.76
C ILE A 1146 1.97 -33.07 -13.45
N PRO A 1147 1.85 -31.83 -12.96
CA PRO A 1147 0.55 -31.19 -12.73
C PRO A 1147 -0.05 -30.65 -14.04
N ALA A 1148 -1.37 -30.40 -14.04
CA ALA A 1148 -2.08 -29.86 -15.20
C ALA A 1148 -1.65 -28.42 -15.56
N SER A 1149 -1.14 -27.66 -14.60
CA SER A 1149 -0.65 -26.29 -14.78
C SER A 1149 0.62 -26.17 -15.62
N LEU A 1150 1.39 -27.26 -15.76
CA LEU A 1150 2.71 -27.23 -16.38
C LEU A 1150 2.61 -26.83 -17.85
N ASN A 1151 3.25 -25.72 -18.21
CA ASN A 1151 3.25 -25.17 -19.56
C ASN A 1151 4.49 -25.57 -20.35
N THR A 1152 5.66 -25.53 -19.70
CA THR A 1152 6.96 -25.76 -20.33
C THR A 1152 7.71 -26.89 -19.63
N LEU A 1153 8.10 -27.92 -20.39
CA LEU A 1153 8.98 -29.00 -19.95
C LEU A 1153 10.23 -29.10 -20.82
N ARG A 1154 11.40 -29.04 -20.20
CA ARG A 1154 12.70 -29.32 -20.82
C ARG A 1154 13.30 -30.57 -20.19
N ALA A 1155 13.54 -31.58 -21.00
CA ALA A 1155 14.09 -32.87 -20.60
C ALA A 1155 15.06 -33.34 -21.68
N THR A 1156 16.31 -32.89 -21.62
CA THR A 1156 17.36 -33.36 -22.54
C THR A 1156 18.21 -34.43 -21.87
N SER A 1157 18.49 -35.56 -22.53
CA SER A 1157 19.32 -36.65 -21.99
C SER A 1157 18.85 -37.17 -20.63
N THR A 1158 17.60 -37.61 -20.59
CA THR A 1158 16.94 -38.26 -19.44
C THR A 1158 16.64 -39.73 -19.73
N ALA A 1159 16.24 -40.50 -18.72
CA ALA A 1159 15.81 -41.89 -18.86
C ALA A 1159 14.28 -42.03 -19.02
N ILE A 1160 13.56 -40.93 -19.26
CA ILE A 1160 12.10 -40.93 -19.40
C ILE A 1160 11.74 -41.63 -20.72
N THR A 1161 11.07 -42.78 -20.60
CA THR A 1161 10.56 -43.55 -21.75
C THR A 1161 9.05 -43.42 -21.93
N GLN A 1162 8.35 -43.01 -20.88
CA GLN A 1162 6.90 -42.86 -20.88
C GLN A 1162 6.50 -41.56 -20.19
N LEU A 1163 5.46 -40.90 -20.71
CA LEU A 1163 4.90 -39.70 -20.09
C LEU A 1163 3.36 -39.75 -20.13
N HIS A 1164 2.72 -39.40 -19.03
CA HIS A 1164 1.28 -39.22 -18.96
C HIS A 1164 0.95 -37.73 -18.88
N ILE A 1165 0.07 -37.26 -19.76
CA ILE A 1165 -0.43 -35.88 -19.77
C ILE A 1165 -1.76 -35.86 -19.01
N PRO A 1166 -1.84 -35.12 -17.88
CA PRO A 1166 -3.05 -35.05 -17.06
C PRO A 1166 -4.18 -34.31 -17.78
N ALA A 1167 -5.43 -34.53 -17.34
CA ALA A 1167 -6.60 -33.79 -17.82
C ALA A 1167 -6.44 -32.27 -17.60
N ASN A 1168 -7.00 -31.46 -18.51
CA ASN A 1168 -6.94 -29.99 -18.49
C ASN A 1168 -5.52 -29.40 -18.54
N SER A 1169 -4.61 -30.05 -19.26
CA SER A 1169 -3.21 -29.63 -19.28
C SER A 1169 -2.99 -28.34 -20.06
N LYS A 1170 -2.27 -27.38 -19.47
CA LYS A 1170 -1.83 -26.11 -20.07
C LYS A 1170 -0.52 -26.20 -20.85
N PHE A 1171 -0.09 -27.42 -21.18
CA PHE A 1171 1.18 -27.68 -21.85
C PHE A 1171 1.27 -27.02 -23.23
N ARG A 1172 2.33 -26.23 -23.46
CA ARG A 1172 2.63 -25.60 -24.76
C ARG A 1172 4.00 -25.94 -25.31
N TYR A 1173 5.02 -26.11 -24.46
CA TYR A 1173 6.40 -26.26 -24.93
C TYR A 1173 7.06 -27.49 -24.34
N PHE A 1174 7.44 -28.42 -25.22
CA PHE A 1174 8.12 -29.66 -24.85
C PHE A 1174 9.45 -29.76 -25.57
N SER A 1175 10.53 -29.94 -24.81
CA SER A 1175 11.84 -30.19 -25.38
C SER A 1175 12.39 -31.49 -24.84
N PHE A 1176 12.20 -32.57 -25.60
CA PHE A 1176 12.89 -33.84 -25.39
C PHE A 1176 14.01 -33.94 -26.41
N ARG A 1177 15.26 -33.85 -25.96
CA ARG A 1177 16.41 -34.01 -26.86
C ARG A 1177 17.31 -35.12 -26.38
N ASN A 1178 17.81 -35.96 -27.30
CA ASN A 1178 18.68 -37.07 -26.94
C ASN A 1178 18.05 -38.00 -25.86
N ASN A 1179 16.80 -38.42 -26.07
CA ASN A 1179 16.08 -39.38 -25.22
C ASN A 1179 15.57 -40.57 -26.05
N THR A 1180 14.91 -41.54 -25.39
CA THR A 1180 14.13 -42.59 -26.03
C THR A 1180 12.69 -42.54 -25.49
N LEU A 1181 11.71 -42.17 -26.31
CA LEU A 1181 10.29 -42.10 -25.94
C LEU A 1181 9.49 -43.23 -26.59
N SER A 1182 8.98 -44.15 -25.76
CA SER A 1182 8.23 -45.33 -26.20
C SER A 1182 6.71 -45.15 -26.17
N SER A 1183 6.18 -44.33 -25.26
CA SER A 1183 4.73 -44.07 -25.19
C SER A 1183 4.40 -42.74 -24.53
N MET A 1184 3.35 -42.08 -25.01
CA MET A 1184 2.75 -40.92 -24.35
C MET A 1184 1.23 -41.12 -24.29
N THR A 1185 0.62 -40.90 -23.13
CA THR A 1185 -0.82 -41.07 -22.91
C THR A 1185 -1.46 -39.75 -22.51
N GLY A 1186 -2.75 -39.55 -22.79
CA GLY A 1186 -3.45 -38.32 -22.47
C GLY A 1186 -3.17 -37.16 -23.44
N LEU A 1187 -2.75 -37.44 -24.68
CA LEU A 1187 -2.49 -36.40 -25.69
C LEU A 1187 -3.74 -35.55 -25.96
N GLU A 1188 -4.92 -36.16 -25.88
CA GLU A 1188 -6.22 -35.51 -25.99
C GLU A 1188 -6.48 -34.45 -24.92
N ASN A 1189 -5.72 -34.47 -23.81
CA ASN A 1189 -5.86 -33.53 -22.70
C ASN A 1189 -5.09 -32.22 -22.91
N ILE A 1190 -4.30 -32.08 -23.99
CA ILE A 1190 -3.57 -30.85 -24.30
C ILE A 1190 -4.58 -29.77 -24.73
N LEU A 1191 -4.77 -28.78 -23.86
CA LEU A 1191 -5.58 -27.61 -24.14
C LEU A 1191 -4.70 -26.48 -24.68
N THR A 1192 -5.23 -25.70 -25.62
CA THR A 1192 -4.57 -24.52 -26.17
C THR A 1192 -5.53 -23.34 -26.03
N ASP A 1193 -5.04 -22.22 -25.48
CA ASP A 1193 -5.91 -21.10 -25.06
C ASP A 1193 -6.62 -20.40 -26.23
N ARG A 1194 -6.15 -20.64 -27.46
CA ARG A 1194 -6.75 -20.12 -28.70
C ARG A 1194 -6.99 -21.25 -29.70
N PRO A 1195 -8.03 -21.18 -30.54
CA PRO A 1195 -8.35 -22.21 -31.55
C PRO A 1195 -7.19 -22.55 -32.52
N ASN A 1196 -6.24 -21.63 -32.68
CA ASN A 1196 -5.08 -21.76 -33.58
C ASN A 1196 -3.76 -22.02 -32.85
N ASP A 1197 -3.76 -22.06 -31.51
CA ASP A 1197 -2.54 -22.36 -30.75
C ASP A 1197 -2.25 -23.87 -30.80
N THR A 1198 -0.98 -24.21 -30.98
CA THR A 1198 -0.47 -25.59 -31.01
C THR A 1198 0.59 -25.78 -29.95
N ALA A 1199 0.60 -26.94 -29.29
CA ALA A 1199 1.70 -27.34 -28.45
C ALA A 1199 2.88 -27.76 -29.33
N THR A 1200 4.08 -27.24 -29.04
CA THR A 1200 5.28 -27.53 -29.83
C THR A 1200 6.15 -28.57 -29.14
N PHE A 1201 6.44 -29.66 -29.84
CA PHE A 1201 7.31 -30.75 -29.43
C PHE A 1201 8.64 -30.68 -30.19
N TYR A 1202 9.70 -30.32 -29.49
CA TYR A 1202 11.08 -30.36 -29.99
C TYR A 1202 11.68 -31.72 -29.65
N LEU A 1203 11.84 -32.59 -30.65
CA LEU A 1203 12.26 -34.00 -30.50
C LEU A 1203 13.63 -34.29 -31.11
N LYS A 1204 14.56 -33.34 -31.03
CA LYS A 1204 15.89 -33.46 -31.68
C LYS A 1204 16.68 -34.64 -31.11
N ASP A 1205 17.28 -35.45 -31.99
CA ASP A 1205 18.10 -36.63 -31.63
C ASP A 1205 17.40 -37.60 -30.66
N THR A 1206 16.06 -37.61 -30.64
CA THR A 1206 15.26 -38.46 -29.75
C THR A 1206 14.70 -39.64 -30.54
N GLU A 1207 14.92 -40.85 -30.05
CA GLU A 1207 14.30 -42.06 -30.60
C GLU A 1207 12.84 -42.11 -30.15
N VAL A 1208 11.89 -42.11 -31.08
CA VAL A 1208 10.45 -42.14 -30.81
C VAL A 1208 9.85 -43.40 -31.39
N ASP A 1209 9.05 -44.15 -30.62
CA ASP A 1209 8.34 -45.32 -31.13
C ASP A 1209 7.46 -44.96 -32.34
N SER A 1210 7.44 -45.82 -33.35
CA SER A 1210 6.73 -45.56 -34.61
C SER A 1210 5.22 -45.34 -34.43
N THR A 1211 4.59 -45.97 -33.43
CA THR A 1211 3.18 -45.81 -33.11
C THR A 1211 2.92 -44.46 -32.44
N LEU A 1212 3.82 -44.06 -31.54
CA LEU A 1212 3.77 -42.75 -30.88
C LEU A 1212 3.99 -41.62 -31.88
N LEU A 1213 4.95 -41.76 -32.79
CA LEU A 1213 5.22 -40.76 -33.83
C LEU A 1213 3.98 -40.53 -34.71
N GLN A 1214 3.31 -41.61 -35.14
CA GLN A 1214 2.06 -41.51 -35.90
C GLN A 1214 0.94 -40.82 -35.09
N ALA A 1215 0.84 -41.10 -33.79
CA ALA A 1215 -0.14 -40.46 -32.92
C ALA A 1215 0.13 -38.96 -32.75
N LEU A 1216 1.39 -38.55 -32.62
CA LEU A 1216 1.79 -37.14 -32.52
C LEU A 1216 1.56 -36.39 -33.84
N GLU A 1217 1.89 -37.00 -34.99
CA GLU A 1217 1.67 -36.43 -36.33
C GLU A 1217 0.19 -36.28 -36.69
N ALA A 1218 -0.66 -37.19 -36.19
CA ALA A 1218 -2.10 -37.17 -36.44
C ALA A 1218 -2.87 -36.18 -35.53
N HIS A 1219 -2.23 -35.60 -34.52
CA HIS A 1219 -2.91 -34.77 -33.52
C HIS A 1219 -3.02 -33.30 -33.98
N GLU A 1220 -4.24 -32.80 -34.17
CA GLU A 1220 -4.52 -31.48 -34.78
C GLU A 1220 -3.95 -30.28 -34.00
N LYS A 1221 -3.65 -30.45 -32.70
CA LYS A 1221 -3.14 -29.40 -31.81
C LYS A 1221 -1.65 -29.52 -31.49
N ILE A 1222 -0.92 -30.45 -32.08
CA ILE A 1222 0.52 -30.65 -31.83
C ILE A 1222 1.31 -30.29 -33.08
N ARG A 1223 2.37 -29.50 -32.88
CA ARG A 1223 3.39 -29.23 -33.88
C ARG A 1223 4.68 -29.92 -33.47
N ILE A 1224 5.19 -30.80 -34.32
CA ILE A 1224 6.51 -31.42 -34.12
C ILE A 1224 7.55 -30.56 -34.84
N ASP A 1225 8.57 -30.13 -34.11
CA ASP A 1225 9.75 -29.49 -34.67
C ASP A 1225 10.95 -30.45 -34.60
N ILE A 1226 11.33 -30.95 -35.78
CA ILE A 1226 12.45 -31.87 -35.99
C ILE A 1226 13.68 -31.09 -36.54
N SER A 1227 13.56 -29.77 -36.72
CA SER A 1227 14.53 -28.97 -37.46
C SER A 1227 15.60 -28.33 -36.56
N ALA A 1228 16.76 -28.97 -36.45
CA ALA A 1228 18.07 -28.30 -36.49
C ALA A 1228 19.24 -29.29 -36.67
N TYR A 1229 19.47 -29.67 -37.93
CA TYR A 1229 20.67 -30.24 -38.58
C TYR A 1229 21.22 -31.62 -38.15
N ASN A 1230 21.10 -32.53 -39.14
CA ASN A 1230 21.84 -33.76 -39.48
C ASN A 1230 22.09 -34.83 -38.42
#